data_AF-A0A4Q3A9N3-F1
#
_entry.id   AF-A0A4Q3A9N3-F1
#
_cell.length_a   1.000
_cell.length_b   1.000
_cell.length_c   1.000
_cell.angle_alpha   90.00
_cell.angle_beta   90.00
_cell.angle_gamma   90.00
#
_symmetry.space_group_name_H-M   'P 1'
#
loop_
_entity.id
_entity.type
_entity.pdbx_description
1 polymer ?
#
loop_
_entity_poly.entity_id
_entity_poly.type
_entity_poly.pdbx_seq_one_letter_code
_entity_poly.pdbx_strand_id
1 'polypeptide(L)'
;MSYIVPNPSNFGGRDVVADGHTIDDLNTIPNGIAVKTPSGWTSRALTGTPDQINLTNGTGVSGSPTLSLPTRLILPGSDGLVLPVGTTAQRSTATAGLLRYNSDLGTVELNKGTTWASLVLGNDLRINPANIRKVAKVPGLGEYASIAAALDSITDASLSNPWTIEVGPGAYYEPTLVMKQFVTIQGASQETTIIYPATATQHLLQAADISAIKDCLLTGVAAGYAAIYCALPGAALFGAFHVNNVRFGANATHVLVNQDSGTFGTVVLTDIDIGYNGSFDRGFVTQGLGQSRINIRAMASNGTTIPETSVLFKADGPLATIVCSGTTVRCTTRGGIGVWVRNGGSIRMVGTSLLNFAKGFWAENAGAAPTINADGINLQNNLQDLLIEHPGTMGHYSGSAARSKVSIDPACPITIIYTDPEASGTTMVGPIYVGKDNNSTVNVTDLISQGSPMGIISGGVIANATGLSVTVSGGYGYVDNGGDDAPGTLTRFDWPSLTYALPANQSNYLYITHTGVLTASTAVPAPLAAAVLGRVTTETNSVAFIENIPTQGRHPSNYLNRMLRQAVGPIFQNGGVVSNGTSARTLNVSSGTYWFGGTGISMAGGSPISFRDYTHTSGAWTYTTTTVVDNTSYDNGTNAVALSAGYYVKHALFTVGSGVNEKYMLVRGQTQYASLVLAEAAPAPLPPPSFGNSMALISLIVMQQGTNAVIEFFDSRPSVGFKTPTLSAAATHANLLGLSADDHQQYLLVNGGRAMSGTLNLGNNPIANAGLINGVTITAHASRHLPNGADPLTTAAPTTNLSPSSVN
;
A
#
# COMPACT_ATOMS: atom_id res chain seq x y z
N MET A 1 -88.13 -70.49 134.82
CA MET A 1 -87.40 -71.67 134.31
C MET A 1 -86.53 -71.23 133.16
N SER A 2 -85.25 -71.54 133.27
CA SER A 2 -84.18 -71.26 132.31
C SER A 2 -84.34 -72.11 131.05
N TYR A 3 -84.01 -71.55 129.88
CA TYR A 3 -83.35 -72.32 128.83
C TYR A 3 -82.52 -71.40 127.92
N ILE A 4 -81.19 -71.53 128.04
CA ILE A 4 -80.17 -71.02 127.13
C ILE A 4 -80.11 -71.98 125.94
N VAL A 5 -80.04 -71.45 124.71
CA VAL A 5 -79.54 -72.22 123.54
C VAL A 5 -78.54 -71.34 122.75
N PRO A 6 -77.41 -71.90 122.26
CA PRO A 6 -76.22 -71.16 121.87
C PRO A 6 -76.19 -70.77 120.38
N ASN A 7 -75.27 -69.85 120.09
CA ASN A 7 -74.78 -69.43 118.77
C ASN A 7 -74.61 -70.58 117.75
N PRO A 8 -75.17 -70.50 116.52
CA PRO A 8 -74.80 -71.38 115.44
C PRO A 8 -73.62 -70.81 114.64
N SER A 9 -72.47 -71.45 114.83
CA SER A 9 -71.33 -71.46 113.92
C SER A 9 -71.72 -71.85 112.48
N ASN A 10 -71.18 -71.11 111.51
CA ASN A 10 -70.73 -71.51 110.16
C ASN A 10 -71.55 -72.58 109.40
N PHE A 11 -72.31 -72.13 108.39
CA PHE A 11 -72.69 -72.96 107.24
C PHE A 11 -71.91 -72.49 105.99
N GLY A 12 -70.93 -73.27 105.53
CA GLY A 12 -70.38 -73.15 104.17
C GLY A 12 -68.85 -73.00 103.99
N GLY A 13 -68.03 -73.06 105.06
CA GLY A 13 -66.56 -73.12 104.90
C GLY A 13 -65.89 -71.85 104.37
N ARG A 14 -66.57 -70.70 104.38
CA ARG A 14 -65.97 -69.36 104.20
C ARG A 14 -65.96 -68.63 105.54
N ASP A 15 -64.80 -68.09 105.92
CA ASP A 15 -64.65 -67.30 107.13
C ASP A 15 -65.28 -65.91 106.90
N VAL A 16 -66.47 -65.70 107.45
CA VAL A 16 -67.26 -64.47 107.28
C VAL A 16 -66.51 -63.24 107.81
N VAL A 17 -65.51 -63.43 108.68
CA VAL A 17 -64.69 -62.34 109.22
C VAL A 17 -63.65 -61.88 108.20
N ALA A 18 -63.03 -62.79 107.43
CA ALA A 18 -62.02 -62.42 106.42
C ALA A 18 -62.62 -61.77 105.16
N ASP A 19 -63.79 -62.24 104.72
CA ASP A 19 -64.51 -61.65 103.57
C ASP A 19 -65.23 -60.34 103.95
N GLY A 20 -65.72 -60.20 105.20
CA GLY A 20 -66.36 -58.99 105.71
C GLY A 20 -65.44 -57.77 105.75
N HIS A 21 -64.18 -57.95 106.17
CA HIS A 21 -63.18 -56.88 106.15
C HIS A 21 -62.91 -56.34 104.73
N THR A 22 -62.94 -57.18 103.70
CA THR A 22 -62.69 -56.73 102.32
C THR A 22 -63.84 -55.96 101.68
N ILE A 23 -65.08 -56.22 102.10
CA ILE A 23 -66.28 -55.49 101.65
C ILE A 23 -66.39 -54.16 102.40
N ASP A 24 -66.08 -54.13 103.70
CA ASP A 24 -66.06 -52.90 104.48
C ASP A 24 -64.97 -51.94 103.99
N ASP A 25 -63.78 -52.45 103.67
CA ASP A 25 -62.72 -51.65 103.06
C ASP A 25 -63.15 -51.07 101.70
N LEU A 26 -63.95 -51.80 100.91
CA LEU A 26 -64.48 -51.32 99.63
C LEU A 26 -65.60 -50.27 99.81
N ASN A 27 -66.36 -50.34 100.90
CA ASN A 27 -67.39 -49.35 101.24
C ASN A 27 -66.81 -48.03 101.78
N THR A 28 -65.55 -48.04 102.25
CA THR A 28 -64.89 -46.83 102.80
C THR A 28 -64.11 -46.01 101.77
N ILE A 29 -63.87 -46.54 100.58
CA ILE A 29 -63.16 -45.80 99.52
C ILE A 29 -64.10 -44.85 98.74
N PRO A 30 -63.59 -43.72 98.22
CA PRO A 30 -64.39 -42.85 97.36
C PRO A 30 -64.90 -43.55 96.10
N ASN A 31 -66.08 -43.14 95.62
CA ASN A 31 -66.65 -43.61 94.35
C ASN A 31 -65.63 -43.50 93.21
N GLY A 32 -65.65 -44.45 92.28
CA GLY A 32 -64.81 -44.46 91.08
C GLY A 32 -64.14 -45.82 90.85
N ILE A 33 -62.98 -45.81 90.19
CA ILE A 33 -62.22 -47.02 89.90
C ILE A 33 -61.54 -47.51 91.19
N ALA A 34 -62.12 -48.54 91.80
CA ALA A 34 -61.57 -49.24 92.95
C ALA A 34 -60.41 -50.15 92.53
N VAL A 35 -59.24 -49.99 93.17
CA VAL A 35 -58.04 -50.78 92.92
C VAL A 35 -57.55 -51.37 94.23
N LYS A 36 -57.37 -52.69 94.28
CA LYS A 36 -56.72 -53.37 95.41
C LYS A 36 -55.21 -53.14 95.33
N THR A 37 -54.63 -52.65 96.41
CA THR A 37 -53.19 -52.46 96.59
C THR A 37 -52.68 -53.32 97.75
N PRO A 38 -51.35 -53.50 97.90
CA PRO A 38 -50.79 -54.23 99.05
C PRO A 38 -51.18 -53.64 100.42
N SER A 39 -51.57 -52.37 100.46
CA SER A 39 -52.01 -51.62 101.65
C SER A 39 -53.53 -51.50 101.79
N GLY A 40 -54.32 -52.21 100.97
CA GLY A 40 -55.79 -52.16 100.99
C GLY A 40 -56.41 -51.61 99.70
N TRP A 41 -57.71 -51.33 99.70
CA TRP A 41 -58.43 -50.75 98.56
C TRP A 41 -58.23 -49.23 98.47
N THR A 42 -58.13 -48.70 97.25
CA THR A 42 -58.04 -47.25 97.01
C THR A 42 -58.64 -46.88 95.65
N SER A 43 -59.08 -45.64 95.48
CA SER A 43 -59.54 -45.12 94.19
C SER A 43 -58.37 -44.61 93.34
N ARG A 44 -58.34 -44.90 92.03
CA ARG A 44 -57.35 -44.33 91.09
C ARG A 44 -58.01 -43.61 89.92
N ALA A 45 -57.28 -42.68 89.30
CA ALA A 45 -57.66 -42.03 88.06
C ALA A 45 -56.73 -42.48 86.93
N LEU A 46 -57.29 -42.73 85.76
CA LEU A 46 -56.54 -42.77 84.51
C LEU A 46 -56.21 -41.32 84.10
N THR A 47 -55.06 -41.11 83.47
CA THR A 47 -54.64 -39.80 82.92
C THR A 47 -54.09 -39.97 81.51
N GLY A 48 -54.50 -39.10 80.58
CA GLY A 48 -53.87 -38.98 79.26
C GLY A 48 -52.79 -37.90 79.26
N THR A 49 -51.77 -38.06 78.40
CA THR A 49 -50.78 -37.00 78.17
C THR A 49 -51.34 -36.02 77.13
N PRO A 50 -51.29 -34.70 77.36
CA PRO A 50 -51.76 -33.70 76.39
C PRO A 50 -51.17 -33.92 75.00
N ASP A 51 -52.00 -33.75 73.98
CA ASP A 51 -51.66 -33.94 72.56
C ASP A 51 -51.20 -35.37 72.18
N GLN A 52 -51.24 -36.35 73.09
CA GLN A 52 -50.99 -37.76 72.76
C GLN A 52 -52.28 -38.60 72.90
N ILE A 53 -52.90 -38.57 74.07
CA ILE A 53 -54.17 -39.27 74.35
C ILE A 53 -55.09 -38.31 75.10
N ASN A 54 -56.26 -38.04 74.53
CA ASN A 54 -57.34 -37.37 75.24
C ASN A 54 -58.08 -38.39 76.11
N LEU A 55 -58.24 -38.06 77.38
CA LEU A 55 -59.01 -38.87 78.32
C LEU A 55 -60.08 -38.02 78.99
N THR A 56 -61.32 -38.48 78.93
CA THR A 56 -62.42 -37.89 79.70
C THR A 56 -62.98 -38.90 80.71
N ASN A 57 -63.54 -38.40 81.82
CA ASN A 57 -64.03 -39.21 82.94
C ASN A 57 -63.00 -40.21 83.51
N GLY A 58 -61.73 -39.82 83.63
CA GLY A 58 -60.63 -40.72 84.04
C GLY A 58 -60.79 -41.40 85.40
N THR A 59 -61.66 -40.90 86.27
CA THR A 59 -61.99 -41.51 87.58
C THR A 59 -63.14 -42.52 87.51
N GLY A 60 -63.88 -42.58 86.39
CA GLY A 60 -65.09 -43.40 86.24
C GLY A 60 -66.32 -42.91 87.02
N VAL A 61 -66.23 -41.78 87.73
CA VAL A 61 -67.30 -41.29 88.62
C VAL A 61 -68.41 -40.59 87.85
N SER A 62 -68.07 -39.67 86.95
CA SER A 62 -69.03 -38.87 86.18
C SER A 62 -69.51 -39.57 84.90
N GLY A 63 -69.11 -40.82 84.68
CA GLY A 63 -69.41 -41.63 83.50
C GLY A 63 -68.29 -42.62 83.19
N SER A 64 -68.48 -43.46 82.18
CA SER A 64 -67.42 -44.38 81.72
C SER A 64 -66.18 -43.58 81.26
N PRO A 65 -64.96 -44.00 81.61
CA PRO A 65 -63.75 -43.43 81.05
C PRO A 65 -63.73 -43.61 79.52
N THR A 66 -63.46 -42.55 78.76
CA THR A 66 -63.31 -42.63 77.30
C THR A 66 -61.95 -42.10 76.86
N LEU A 67 -61.29 -42.87 76.00
CA LEU A 67 -59.99 -42.55 75.42
C LEU A 67 -60.19 -42.21 73.94
N SER A 68 -59.58 -41.10 73.49
CA SER A 68 -59.61 -40.69 72.09
C SER A 68 -58.28 -40.05 71.67
N LEU A 69 -58.06 -39.90 70.38
CA LEU A 69 -56.92 -39.14 69.85
C LEU A 69 -57.27 -37.64 69.79
N PRO A 70 -56.32 -36.75 70.15
CA PRO A 70 -56.51 -35.31 70.00
C PRO A 70 -56.52 -34.87 68.54
N THR A 71 -57.14 -33.72 68.26
CA THR A 71 -57.14 -33.09 66.92
C THR A 71 -55.73 -32.74 66.44
N ARG A 72 -54.82 -32.49 67.38
CA ARG A 72 -53.38 -32.44 67.15
C ARG A 72 -52.72 -33.62 67.84
N LEU A 73 -52.44 -34.66 67.06
CA LEU A 73 -51.76 -35.85 67.55
C LEU A 73 -50.23 -35.66 67.49
N ILE A 74 -49.57 -35.81 68.64
CA ILE A 74 -48.13 -35.96 68.79
C ILE A 74 -47.85 -37.44 69.03
N LEU A 75 -47.03 -38.04 68.15
CA LEU A 75 -46.47 -39.37 68.34
C LEU A 75 -45.07 -39.21 68.97
N PRO A 76 -44.90 -39.45 70.28
CA PRO A 76 -43.60 -39.27 70.94
C PRO A 76 -42.63 -40.41 70.57
N GLY A 77 -41.32 -40.13 70.64
CA GLY A 77 -40.26 -41.09 70.35
C GLY A 77 -39.20 -40.54 69.38
N SER A 78 -38.10 -41.26 69.20
CA SER A 78 -36.99 -40.89 68.30
C SER A 78 -36.77 -41.87 67.14
N ASP A 79 -37.62 -42.89 67.00
CA ASP A 79 -37.59 -43.85 65.90
C ASP A 79 -38.35 -43.28 64.69
N GLY A 80 -39.52 -43.83 64.34
CA GLY A 80 -40.36 -43.27 63.29
C GLY A 80 -41.78 -43.83 63.27
N LEU A 81 -42.59 -43.33 62.33
CA LEU A 81 -43.89 -43.91 61.99
C LEU A 81 -43.72 -44.83 60.78
N VAL A 82 -43.99 -46.13 60.96
CA VAL A 82 -44.03 -47.08 59.83
C VAL A 82 -45.31 -46.85 59.04
N LEU A 83 -45.16 -46.41 57.78
CA LEU A 83 -46.28 -46.27 56.86
C LEU A 83 -46.65 -47.63 56.25
N PRO A 84 -47.92 -47.85 55.84
CA PRO A 84 -48.30 -49.05 55.09
C PRO A 84 -47.43 -49.22 53.84
N VAL A 85 -46.96 -50.44 53.58
CA VAL A 85 -46.16 -50.78 52.39
C VAL A 85 -47.02 -51.51 51.36
N GLY A 86 -46.84 -51.18 50.08
CA GLY A 86 -47.41 -51.96 49.00
C GLY A 86 -46.84 -51.61 47.62
N THR A 87 -47.13 -52.44 46.64
CA THR A 87 -46.73 -52.23 45.24
C THR A 87 -47.64 -51.19 44.57
N THR A 88 -47.28 -50.74 43.37
CA THR A 88 -48.11 -49.86 42.53
C THR A 88 -49.44 -50.52 42.17
N ALA A 89 -49.46 -51.85 42.00
CA ALA A 89 -50.69 -52.61 41.75
C ALA A 89 -51.61 -52.70 42.98
N GLN A 90 -51.07 -52.54 44.19
CA GLN A 90 -51.82 -52.59 45.45
C GLN A 90 -52.34 -51.22 45.90
N ARG A 91 -52.37 -50.23 45.00
CA ARG A 91 -52.97 -48.92 45.26
C ARG A 91 -54.46 -49.08 45.54
N SER A 92 -54.90 -48.64 46.72
CA SER A 92 -56.31 -48.64 47.09
C SER A 92 -57.12 -47.64 46.27
N THR A 93 -58.44 -47.84 46.27
CA THR A 93 -59.40 -46.88 45.70
C THR A 93 -59.31 -45.53 46.41
N ALA A 94 -59.48 -44.46 45.64
CA ALA A 94 -58.87 -43.18 45.92
C ALA A 94 -59.52 -42.41 47.08
N THR A 95 -58.87 -42.47 48.25
CA THR A 95 -59.17 -41.60 49.40
C THR A 95 -58.09 -40.53 49.50
N ALA A 96 -58.49 -39.26 49.44
CA ALA A 96 -57.55 -38.14 49.53
C ALA A 96 -56.87 -38.12 50.91
N GLY A 97 -55.55 -37.86 50.93
CA GLY A 97 -54.77 -37.78 52.16
C GLY A 97 -54.11 -39.09 52.60
N LEU A 98 -54.32 -40.21 51.88
CA LEU A 98 -53.62 -41.45 52.18
C LEU A 98 -52.13 -41.33 51.89
N LEU A 99 -51.30 -41.58 52.90
CA LEU A 99 -49.84 -41.70 52.81
C LEU A 99 -49.43 -43.16 52.95
N ARG A 100 -48.59 -43.66 52.02
CA ARG A 100 -48.05 -45.02 52.08
C ARG A 100 -46.65 -45.09 51.45
N TYR A 101 -45.89 -46.13 51.76
CA TYR A 101 -44.63 -46.43 51.08
C TYR A 101 -44.88 -47.38 49.90
N ASN A 102 -44.49 -46.96 48.69
CA ASN A 102 -44.59 -47.79 47.51
C ASN A 102 -43.28 -48.57 47.29
N SER A 103 -43.33 -49.89 47.46
CA SER A 103 -42.14 -50.75 47.36
C SER A 103 -41.61 -50.88 45.93
N ASP A 104 -42.44 -50.69 44.90
CA ASP A 104 -41.98 -50.71 43.50
C ASP A 104 -41.23 -49.42 43.14
N LEU A 105 -41.65 -48.30 43.74
CA LEU A 105 -41.09 -46.97 43.47
C LEU A 105 -40.04 -46.55 44.51
N GLY A 106 -39.88 -47.30 45.60
CA GLY A 106 -38.98 -47.01 46.70
C GLY A 106 -39.24 -45.66 47.40
N THR A 107 -40.49 -45.18 47.40
CA THR A 107 -40.81 -43.81 47.85
C THR A 107 -42.13 -43.73 48.60
N VAL A 108 -42.30 -42.66 49.39
CA VAL A 108 -43.58 -42.31 49.98
C VAL A 108 -44.47 -41.67 48.92
N GLU A 109 -45.73 -42.08 48.85
CA GLU A 109 -46.72 -41.51 47.95
C GLU A 109 -47.98 -41.05 48.70
N LEU A 110 -48.57 -39.97 48.18
CA LEU A 110 -49.80 -39.35 48.65
C LEU A 110 -50.91 -39.59 47.63
N ASN A 111 -52.06 -40.10 48.07
CA ASN A 111 -53.27 -40.12 47.28
C ASN A 111 -53.97 -38.75 47.32
N LYS A 112 -54.24 -38.15 46.16
CA LYS A 112 -54.91 -36.85 46.02
C LYS A 112 -56.44 -36.95 45.83
N GLY A 113 -57.02 -38.13 46.05
CA GLY A 113 -58.46 -38.41 45.87
C GLY A 113 -58.85 -38.96 44.51
N THR A 114 -58.04 -38.75 43.48
CA THR A 114 -58.23 -39.36 42.14
C THR A 114 -56.94 -39.94 41.56
N THR A 115 -55.78 -39.54 42.09
CA THR A 115 -54.46 -39.93 41.60
C THR A 115 -53.49 -40.13 42.75
N TRP A 116 -52.57 -41.08 42.60
CA TRP A 116 -51.41 -41.21 43.47
C TRP A 116 -50.28 -40.33 42.96
N ALA A 117 -49.64 -39.59 43.87
CA ALA A 117 -48.48 -38.76 43.57
C ALA A 117 -47.35 -39.12 44.52
N SER A 118 -46.17 -39.43 43.98
CA SER A 118 -44.97 -39.58 44.80
C SER A 118 -44.63 -38.25 45.48
N LEU A 119 -44.26 -38.34 46.75
CA LEU A 119 -43.70 -37.22 47.50
C LEU A 119 -42.18 -37.25 47.24
N VAL A 120 -41.76 -36.70 46.09
CA VAL A 120 -40.42 -36.96 45.52
C VAL A 120 -39.31 -36.23 46.28
N LEU A 121 -38.22 -36.96 46.54
CA LEU A 121 -36.90 -36.45 46.88
C LEU A 121 -36.03 -36.37 45.60
N GLY A 122 -35.72 -35.17 45.13
CA GLY A 122 -34.46 -34.85 44.43
C GLY A 122 -34.23 -35.15 42.95
N ASN A 123 -34.98 -35.99 42.22
CA ASN A 123 -34.62 -36.33 40.82
C ASN A 123 -35.79 -36.35 39.80
N ASP A 124 -36.86 -35.59 40.07
CA ASP A 124 -38.00 -35.47 39.14
C ASP A 124 -37.61 -34.70 37.86
N LEU A 125 -37.99 -35.23 36.69
CA LEU A 125 -37.77 -34.62 35.37
C LEU A 125 -38.41 -33.23 35.20
N ARG A 126 -39.33 -32.83 36.08
CA ARG A 126 -39.91 -31.48 36.12
C ARG A 126 -39.03 -30.47 36.86
N ILE A 127 -38.01 -30.94 37.59
CA ILE A 127 -37.06 -30.10 38.36
C ILE A 127 -35.71 -29.96 37.61
N ASN A 128 -35.30 -31.00 36.88
CA ASN A 128 -34.15 -30.96 35.97
C ASN A 128 -34.60 -31.38 34.55
N PRO A 129 -34.70 -30.44 33.58
CA PRO A 129 -35.05 -30.77 32.21
C PRO A 129 -34.11 -31.86 31.66
N ALA A 130 -34.67 -32.81 30.90
CA ALA A 130 -33.95 -34.01 30.50
C ALA A 130 -32.57 -33.71 29.89
N ASN A 131 -32.47 -32.67 29.06
CA ASN A 131 -31.28 -32.28 28.28
C ASN A 131 -30.33 -31.31 29.01
N ILE A 132 -30.56 -31.06 30.29
CA ILE A 132 -29.68 -30.22 31.12
C ILE A 132 -29.00 -31.09 32.17
N ARG A 133 -27.69 -30.90 32.32
CA ARG A 133 -26.90 -31.44 33.43
C ARG A 133 -26.34 -30.29 34.23
N LYS A 134 -26.43 -30.36 35.56
CA LYS A 134 -25.92 -29.32 36.45
C LYS A 134 -24.68 -29.82 37.19
N VAL A 135 -23.67 -28.97 37.27
CA VAL A 135 -22.40 -29.24 37.94
C VAL A 135 -22.18 -28.20 39.03
N ALA A 136 -22.01 -28.63 40.27
CA ALA A 136 -21.81 -27.76 41.43
C ALA A 136 -20.72 -28.32 42.35
N LYS A 137 -20.04 -27.43 43.10
CA LYS A 137 -19.02 -27.84 44.08
C LYS A 137 -19.58 -28.73 45.19
N VAL A 138 -20.85 -28.53 45.54
CA VAL A 138 -21.62 -29.36 46.47
C VAL A 138 -22.87 -29.79 45.71
N PRO A 139 -22.82 -30.90 44.95
CA PRO A 139 -23.93 -31.29 44.10
C PRO A 139 -25.15 -31.70 44.94
N GLY A 140 -26.33 -31.25 44.53
CA GLY A 140 -27.59 -31.80 44.98
C GLY A 140 -27.87 -33.19 44.39
N LEU A 141 -29.02 -33.77 44.74
CA LEU A 141 -29.48 -35.01 44.12
C LEU A 141 -29.66 -34.80 42.60
N GLY A 142 -29.05 -35.65 41.79
CA GLY A 142 -29.09 -35.57 40.33
C GLY A 142 -28.13 -34.55 39.70
N GLU A 143 -27.32 -33.86 40.50
CA GLU A 143 -26.24 -32.98 40.04
C GLU A 143 -24.88 -33.69 40.11
N TYR A 144 -23.88 -33.12 39.44
CA TYR A 144 -22.53 -33.69 39.34
C TYR A 144 -21.52 -32.81 40.07
N ALA A 145 -20.53 -33.43 40.71
CA ALA A 145 -19.40 -32.70 41.31
C ALA A 145 -18.33 -32.30 40.27
N SER A 146 -18.37 -32.89 39.08
CA SER A 146 -17.38 -32.77 38.01
C SER A 146 -18.05 -32.62 36.65
N ILE A 147 -17.44 -31.80 35.80
CA ILE A 147 -17.84 -31.58 34.42
C ILE A 147 -17.60 -32.84 33.59
N ALA A 148 -16.49 -33.54 33.80
CA ALA A 148 -16.20 -34.81 33.13
C ALA A 148 -17.29 -35.86 33.43
N ALA A 149 -17.70 -36.01 34.69
CA ALA A 149 -18.77 -36.93 35.06
C ALA A 149 -20.11 -36.57 34.42
N ALA A 150 -20.41 -35.27 34.29
CA ALA A 150 -21.60 -34.80 33.59
C ALA A 150 -21.53 -35.10 32.07
N LEU A 151 -20.37 -34.88 31.44
CA LEU A 151 -20.12 -35.25 30.03
C LEU A 151 -20.32 -36.74 29.81
N ASP A 152 -19.75 -37.59 30.66
CA ASP A 152 -19.85 -39.05 30.56
C ASP A 152 -21.28 -39.55 30.67
N SER A 153 -22.12 -38.88 31.48
CA SER A 153 -23.54 -39.22 31.63
C SER A 153 -24.39 -39.03 30.37
N ILE A 154 -23.90 -38.27 29.39
CA ILE A 154 -24.62 -37.99 28.14
C ILE A 154 -24.22 -39.04 27.10
N THR A 155 -25.14 -39.91 26.72
CA THR A 155 -24.86 -41.04 25.79
C THR A 155 -25.59 -40.94 24.45
N ASP A 156 -26.51 -40.00 24.29
CA ASP A 156 -27.48 -39.93 23.19
C ASP A 156 -27.58 -38.51 22.55
N ALA A 157 -26.51 -37.72 22.68
CA ALA A 157 -26.44 -36.39 22.07
C ALA A 157 -26.54 -36.46 20.54
N SER A 158 -27.42 -35.65 19.95
CA SER A 158 -27.65 -35.60 18.51
C SER A 158 -28.23 -34.25 18.09
N LEU A 159 -28.36 -34.01 16.77
CA LEU A 159 -28.98 -32.78 16.23
C LEU A 159 -30.40 -32.54 16.78
N SER A 160 -31.18 -33.60 16.97
CA SER A 160 -32.53 -33.55 17.53
C SER A 160 -32.55 -33.63 19.06
N ASN A 161 -31.41 -33.92 19.70
CA ASN A 161 -31.28 -34.07 21.14
C ASN A 161 -30.01 -33.35 21.65
N PRO A 162 -29.97 -32.00 21.58
CA PRO A 162 -28.83 -31.23 22.06
C PRO A 162 -28.83 -31.14 23.59
N TRP A 163 -27.64 -31.01 24.17
CA TRP A 163 -27.42 -31.02 25.61
C TRP A 163 -26.68 -29.78 26.10
N THR A 164 -27.01 -29.31 27.30
CA THR A 164 -26.26 -28.26 28.00
C THR A 164 -25.82 -28.73 29.39
N ILE A 165 -24.54 -28.54 29.70
CA ILE A 165 -23.96 -28.73 31.01
C ILE A 165 -23.79 -27.35 31.65
N GLU A 166 -24.63 -27.03 32.63
CA GLU A 166 -24.55 -25.79 33.42
C GLU A 166 -23.60 -25.99 34.60
N VAL A 167 -22.54 -25.20 34.64
CA VAL A 167 -21.49 -25.28 35.66
C VAL A 167 -21.58 -24.07 36.56
N GLY A 168 -21.84 -24.30 37.85
CA GLY A 168 -21.92 -23.25 38.86
C GLY A 168 -20.59 -22.53 39.09
N PRO A 169 -20.58 -21.47 39.92
CA PRO A 169 -19.35 -20.84 40.39
C PRO A 169 -18.46 -21.80 41.18
N GLY A 170 -17.15 -21.74 40.94
CA GLY A 170 -16.15 -22.52 41.67
C GLY A 170 -14.94 -22.88 40.82
N ALA A 171 -13.89 -23.40 41.49
CA ALA A 171 -12.74 -24.00 40.84
C ALA A 171 -12.96 -25.52 40.67
N TYR A 172 -12.91 -25.97 39.42
CA TYR A 172 -13.11 -27.36 39.00
C TYR A 172 -11.79 -27.91 38.46
N TYR A 173 -11.31 -29.01 39.05
CA TYR A 173 -10.10 -29.72 38.59
C TYR A 173 -10.55 -30.96 37.86
N GLU A 174 -10.39 -30.98 36.56
CA GLU A 174 -11.00 -31.98 35.69
C GLU A 174 -9.92 -32.84 35.01
N PRO A 175 -10.16 -34.14 34.77
CA PRO A 175 -9.42 -34.85 33.73
C PRO A 175 -9.64 -34.18 32.36
N THR A 176 -8.94 -34.62 31.32
CA THR A 176 -9.19 -34.09 29.96
C THR A 176 -10.68 -34.17 29.62
N LEU A 177 -11.31 -33.02 29.43
CA LEU A 177 -12.72 -32.93 29.06
C LEU A 177 -12.86 -33.29 27.58
N VAL A 178 -13.33 -34.51 27.31
CA VAL A 178 -13.59 -34.97 25.94
C VAL A 178 -14.99 -34.51 25.53
N MET A 179 -15.05 -33.47 24.69
CA MET A 179 -16.31 -32.96 24.19
C MET A 179 -17.01 -33.97 23.28
N LYS A 180 -18.34 -33.88 23.25
CA LYS A 180 -19.22 -34.67 22.38
C LYS A 180 -19.97 -33.72 21.46
N GLN A 181 -20.25 -34.16 20.23
CA GLN A 181 -21.07 -33.38 19.30
C GLN A 181 -22.44 -33.06 19.95
N PHE A 182 -22.98 -31.88 19.68
CA PHE A 182 -24.26 -31.38 20.19
C PHE A 182 -24.31 -31.12 21.71
N VAL A 183 -23.17 -31.11 22.40
CA VAL A 183 -23.07 -30.77 23.83
C VAL A 183 -22.45 -29.39 24.03
N THR A 184 -23.06 -28.56 24.87
CA THR A 184 -22.53 -27.26 25.28
C THR A 184 -22.15 -27.27 26.76
N ILE A 185 -20.96 -26.80 27.11
CA ILE A 185 -20.60 -26.46 28.50
C ILE A 185 -20.85 -24.97 28.70
N GLN A 186 -21.61 -24.61 29.73
CA GLN A 186 -21.90 -23.22 30.09
C GLN A 186 -21.53 -22.98 31.55
N GLY A 187 -20.55 -22.13 31.80
CA GLY A 187 -20.25 -21.64 33.14
C GLY A 187 -21.22 -20.55 33.61
N ALA A 188 -21.09 -20.15 34.86
CA ALA A 188 -21.87 -19.07 35.44
C ALA A 188 -21.34 -17.68 35.04
N SER A 189 -20.02 -17.54 34.87
CA SER A 189 -19.38 -16.36 34.29
C SER A 189 -17.90 -16.66 33.98
N GLN A 190 -17.32 -15.84 33.09
CA GLN A 190 -15.90 -15.92 32.74
C GLN A 190 -14.92 -15.60 33.89
N GLU A 191 -15.41 -15.26 35.09
CA GLU A 191 -14.58 -14.93 36.25
C GLU A 191 -14.81 -15.87 37.45
N THR A 192 -15.97 -16.51 37.52
CA THR A 192 -16.38 -17.29 38.70
C THR A 192 -16.39 -18.79 38.49
N THR A 193 -16.55 -19.26 37.24
CA THR A 193 -16.43 -20.68 36.89
C THR A 193 -15.05 -20.91 36.31
N ILE A 194 -14.17 -21.51 37.09
CA ILE A 194 -12.74 -21.67 36.77
C ILE A 194 -12.44 -23.16 36.57
N ILE A 195 -11.91 -23.51 35.40
CA ILE A 195 -11.62 -24.90 35.03
C ILE A 195 -10.11 -25.09 34.90
N TYR A 196 -9.59 -26.02 35.69
CA TYR A 196 -8.18 -26.42 35.77
C TYR A 196 -8.00 -27.85 35.27
N PRO A 197 -6.87 -28.18 34.63
CA PRO A 197 -6.50 -29.57 34.46
C PRO A 197 -6.18 -30.20 35.82
N ALA A 198 -6.61 -31.44 36.03
CA ALA A 198 -6.31 -32.21 37.24
C ALA A 198 -4.82 -32.57 37.36
N THR A 199 -4.10 -32.63 36.23
CA THR A 199 -2.67 -32.94 36.18
C THR A 199 -1.93 -31.98 35.24
N ALA A 200 -0.61 -31.86 35.39
CA ALA A 200 0.22 -31.05 34.50
C ALA A 200 0.52 -31.73 33.15
N THR A 201 0.08 -32.98 32.94
CA THR A 201 0.43 -33.80 31.77
C THR A 201 -0.76 -34.09 30.87
N GLN A 202 -1.66 -33.11 30.71
CA GLN A 202 -2.88 -33.29 29.93
C GLN A 202 -3.34 -31.99 29.27
N HIS A 203 -4.07 -32.13 28.16
CA HIS A 203 -4.93 -31.05 27.66
C HIS A 203 -6.10 -30.86 28.62
N LEU A 204 -6.60 -29.63 28.75
CA LEU A 204 -7.78 -29.39 29.58
C LEU A 204 -9.06 -29.85 28.88
N LEU A 205 -9.22 -29.49 27.61
CA LEU A 205 -10.38 -29.84 26.80
C LEU A 205 -9.97 -30.34 25.41
N GLN A 206 -10.52 -31.48 25.01
CA GLN A 206 -10.49 -31.99 23.63
C GLN A 206 -11.78 -31.57 22.94
N ALA A 207 -11.67 -30.75 21.89
CA ALA A 207 -12.80 -30.22 21.14
C ALA A 207 -13.49 -31.28 20.28
N ALA A 208 -14.78 -31.08 20.01
CA ALA A 208 -15.59 -31.85 19.08
C ALA A 208 -16.42 -30.91 18.20
N ASP A 209 -16.74 -31.33 16.98
CA ASP A 209 -17.60 -30.55 16.08
C ASP A 209 -19.00 -30.32 16.65
N ILE A 210 -19.62 -29.19 16.28
CA ILE A 210 -21.00 -28.84 16.66
C ILE A 210 -21.17 -28.90 18.19
N SER A 211 -20.16 -28.44 18.91
CA SER A 211 -20.17 -28.37 20.37
C SER A 211 -19.60 -27.02 20.81
N ALA A 212 -19.82 -26.64 22.05
CA ALA A 212 -19.45 -25.32 22.52
C ALA A 212 -19.02 -25.29 23.98
N ILE A 213 -18.22 -24.30 24.33
CA ILE A 213 -17.95 -23.88 25.70
C ILE A 213 -18.13 -22.37 25.83
N LYS A 214 -18.76 -21.92 26.90
CA LYS A 214 -18.99 -20.50 27.15
C LYS A 214 -19.03 -20.13 28.62
N ASP A 215 -18.85 -18.83 28.89
CA ASP A 215 -19.06 -18.20 30.19
C ASP A 215 -18.17 -18.79 31.30
N CYS A 216 -16.88 -19.04 31.02
CA CYS A 216 -15.94 -19.63 31.99
C CYS A 216 -14.48 -19.14 31.80
N LEU A 217 -13.64 -19.38 32.82
CA LEU A 217 -12.18 -19.21 32.78
C LEU A 217 -11.48 -20.56 32.58
N LEU A 218 -10.61 -20.65 31.57
CA LEU A 218 -9.74 -21.82 31.34
C LEU A 218 -8.29 -21.48 31.71
N THR A 219 -7.70 -22.21 32.66
CA THR A 219 -6.37 -21.85 33.19
C THR A 219 -5.61 -23.05 33.78
N GLY A 220 -4.28 -22.93 33.93
CA GLY A 220 -3.43 -23.88 34.64
C GLY A 220 -2.80 -24.98 33.79
N VAL A 221 -2.91 -24.90 32.45
CA VAL A 221 -2.31 -25.91 31.56
C VAL A 221 -0.80 -25.74 31.44
N ALA A 222 -0.05 -26.81 31.66
CA ALA A 222 1.41 -26.81 31.63
C ALA A 222 2.00 -27.03 30.21
N ALA A 223 3.32 -26.89 30.10
CA ALA A 223 4.07 -27.00 28.85
C ALA A 223 3.79 -28.31 28.10
N GLY A 224 3.67 -28.23 26.78
CA GLY A 224 3.32 -29.36 25.91
C GLY A 224 1.81 -29.55 25.68
N TYR A 225 0.96 -28.96 26.51
CA TYR A 225 -0.49 -29.12 26.44
C TYR A 225 -1.22 -27.80 26.14
N ALA A 226 -2.52 -27.88 25.89
CA ALA A 226 -3.38 -26.75 25.53
C ALA A 226 -4.67 -26.73 26.34
N ALA A 227 -5.20 -25.53 26.61
CA ALA A 227 -6.50 -25.37 27.26
C ALA A 227 -7.62 -25.91 26.37
N ILE A 228 -7.55 -25.62 25.07
CA ILE A 228 -8.40 -26.25 24.05
C ILE A 228 -7.50 -26.90 23.01
N TYR A 229 -7.64 -28.22 22.86
CA TYR A 229 -6.97 -29.00 21.84
C TYR A 229 -7.98 -29.55 20.84
N CYS A 230 -7.75 -29.30 19.56
CA CYS A 230 -8.61 -29.74 18.47
C CYS A 230 -7.79 -30.58 17.48
N ALA A 231 -8.03 -31.89 17.51
CA ALA A 231 -7.56 -32.89 16.55
C ALA A 231 -8.73 -33.83 16.25
N LEU A 232 -9.30 -33.76 15.04
CA LEU A 232 -10.55 -34.44 14.70
C LEU A 232 -10.26 -35.50 13.64
N PRO A 233 -10.11 -36.79 14.02
CA PRO A 233 -9.68 -37.84 13.09
C PRO A 233 -10.75 -38.30 12.08
N GLY A 234 -11.87 -37.58 11.91
CA GLY A 234 -12.99 -38.00 11.06
C GLY A 234 -13.47 -36.90 10.11
N ALA A 235 -13.37 -37.14 8.80
CA ALA A 235 -13.92 -36.27 7.75
C ALA A 235 -15.41 -36.57 7.53
N ALA A 236 -16.32 -35.62 7.82
CA ALA A 236 -17.64 -35.56 7.18
C ALA A 236 -18.49 -34.30 7.49
N LEU A 237 -18.23 -33.54 8.55
CA LEU A 237 -19.10 -32.42 8.94
C LEU A 237 -18.31 -31.12 8.99
N PHE A 238 -18.79 -30.08 8.29
CA PHE A 238 -18.27 -28.71 8.37
C PHE A 238 -18.67 -28.03 9.70
N GLY A 239 -18.59 -28.76 10.82
CA GLY A 239 -18.85 -28.25 12.15
C GLY A 239 -17.70 -27.40 12.65
N ALA A 240 -17.95 -26.65 13.73
CA ALA A 240 -16.91 -25.97 14.47
C ALA A 240 -17.10 -26.22 15.96
N PHE A 241 -16.00 -26.09 16.71
CA PHE A 241 -16.08 -25.91 18.15
C PHE A 241 -16.21 -24.43 18.47
N HIS A 242 -17.25 -24.04 19.20
CA HIS A 242 -17.53 -22.66 19.54
C HIS A 242 -17.04 -22.32 20.95
N VAL A 243 -16.34 -21.19 21.07
CA VAL A 243 -15.82 -20.65 22.33
C VAL A 243 -16.37 -19.24 22.45
N ASN A 244 -17.28 -18.98 23.40
CA ASN A 244 -17.94 -17.69 23.51
C ASN A 244 -17.83 -17.13 24.93
N ASN A 245 -17.44 -15.86 25.09
CA ASN A 245 -17.33 -15.22 26.40
C ASN A 245 -16.48 -16.06 27.38
N VAL A 246 -15.30 -16.47 26.90
CA VAL A 246 -14.34 -17.27 27.67
C VAL A 246 -13.09 -16.45 27.92
N ARG A 247 -12.60 -16.52 29.15
CA ARG A 247 -11.33 -15.95 29.54
C ARG A 247 -10.25 -17.03 29.55
N PHE A 248 -9.08 -16.73 29.01
CA PHE A 248 -7.89 -17.58 29.15
C PHE A 248 -6.93 -17.00 30.19
N GLY A 249 -6.63 -17.79 31.22
CA GLY A 249 -5.65 -17.47 32.25
C GLY A 249 -4.25 -17.98 31.90
N ALA A 250 -3.43 -18.24 32.92
CA ALA A 250 -2.08 -18.78 32.77
C ALA A 250 -2.09 -20.18 32.14
N ASN A 251 -1.67 -20.31 30.89
CA ASN A 251 -1.65 -21.58 30.17
C ASN A 251 -0.42 -21.62 29.26
N ALA A 252 0.25 -22.75 29.13
CA ALA A 252 1.31 -22.87 28.13
C ALA A 252 0.77 -22.70 26.69
N THR A 253 -0.43 -23.21 26.40
CA THR A 253 -1.13 -22.97 25.12
C THR A 253 -2.61 -22.69 25.36
N HIS A 254 -3.17 -21.59 24.84
CA HIS A 254 -4.62 -21.36 24.95
C HIS A 254 -5.39 -22.28 24.00
N VAL A 255 -5.12 -22.19 22.71
CA VAL A 255 -5.80 -23.00 21.69
C VAL A 255 -4.79 -23.60 20.74
N LEU A 256 -4.88 -24.91 20.55
CA LEU A 256 -4.11 -25.65 19.57
C LEU A 256 -5.06 -26.42 18.64
N VAL A 257 -5.08 -26.03 17.36
CA VAL A 257 -5.72 -26.80 16.29
C VAL A 257 -4.64 -27.51 15.50
N ASN A 258 -4.58 -28.83 15.64
CA ASN A 258 -3.58 -29.68 14.99
C ASN A 258 -4.29 -30.80 14.24
N GLN A 259 -4.21 -30.80 12.91
CA GLN A 259 -4.94 -31.73 12.06
C GLN A 259 -3.99 -32.59 11.24
N ASP A 260 -4.29 -33.88 11.18
CA ASP A 260 -3.57 -34.84 10.34
C ASP A 260 -3.98 -34.69 8.87
N SER A 261 -3.19 -35.25 7.96
CA SER A 261 -3.48 -35.19 6.52
C SER A 261 -4.89 -35.71 6.20
N GLY A 262 -5.66 -34.96 5.41
CA GLY A 262 -7.04 -35.30 5.04
C GLY A 262 -8.11 -35.01 6.10
N THR A 263 -7.74 -34.44 7.26
CA THR A 263 -8.68 -34.04 8.31
C THR A 263 -8.89 -32.53 8.33
N PHE A 264 -9.95 -32.09 9.02
CA PHE A 264 -10.33 -30.69 9.18
C PHE A 264 -10.73 -30.41 10.62
N GLY A 265 -10.33 -29.25 11.14
CA GLY A 265 -10.80 -28.76 12.43
C GLY A 265 -10.89 -27.25 12.44
N THR A 266 -12.01 -26.73 12.94
CA THR A 266 -12.23 -25.30 13.14
C THR A 266 -12.63 -25.00 14.57
N VAL A 267 -11.93 -24.03 15.18
CA VAL A 267 -12.36 -23.40 16.43
C VAL A 267 -12.78 -21.96 16.14
N VAL A 268 -14.00 -21.60 16.52
CA VAL A 268 -14.55 -20.25 16.40
C VAL A 268 -14.65 -19.64 17.79
N LEU A 269 -14.04 -18.47 17.94
CA LEU A 269 -13.92 -17.75 19.20
C LEU A 269 -14.58 -16.38 19.07
N THR A 270 -15.49 -16.06 19.99
CA THR A 270 -16.18 -14.76 20.06
C THR A 270 -16.13 -14.20 21.47
N ASP A 271 -15.85 -12.91 21.61
CA ASP A 271 -15.80 -12.21 22.90
C ASP A 271 -14.82 -12.88 23.87
N ILE A 272 -13.53 -12.87 23.50
CA ILE A 272 -12.47 -13.54 24.27
C ILE A 272 -11.67 -12.54 25.08
N ASP A 273 -11.44 -12.85 26.35
CA ASP A 273 -10.47 -12.18 27.19
C ASP A 273 -9.21 -13.05 27.38
N ILE A 274 -8.03 -12.44 27.32
CA ILE A 274 -6.75 -13.11 27.64
C ILE A 274 -5.97 -12.35 28.71
N GLY A 275 -5.08 -13.06 29.41
CA GLY A 275 -4.09 -12.45 30.31
C GLY A 275 -4.49 -12.34 31.78
N TYR A 276 -5.37 -13.21 32.28
CA TYR A 276 -5.76 -13.23 33.70
C TYR A 276 -4.65 -13.82 34.59
N ASN A 277 -3.99 -12.96 35.38
CA ASN A 277 -3.03 -13.33 36.44
C ASN A 277 -1.92 -14.32 36.03
N GLY A 278 -1.44 -14.29 34.78
CA GLY A 278 -0.27 -15.07 34.36
C GLY A 278 0.10 -14.95 32.89
N SER A 279 1.23 -15.58 32.53
CA SER A 279 1.78 -15.63 31.17
C SER A 279 1.29 -16.87 30.41
N PHE A 280 1.52 -16.85 29.11
CA PHE A 280 1.36 -18.02 28.24
C PHE A 280 2.52 -18.12 27.26
N ASP A 281 2.91 -19.33 26.88
CA ASP A 281 3.96 -19.51 25.87
C ASP A 281 3.38 -19.28 24.48
N ARG A 282 2.22 -19.90 24.20
CA ARG A 282 1.53 -19.87 22.91
C ARG A 282 0.07 -19.48 23.10
N GLY A 283 -0.40 -18.47 22.37
CA GLY A 283 -1.81 -18.09 22.40
C GLY A 283 -2.64 -19.07 21.56
N PHE A 284 -2.83 -18.72 20.30
CA PHE A 284 -3.67 -19.42 19.34
C PHE A 284 -2.80 -19.97 18.20
N VAL A 285 -2.76 -21.30 18.11
CA VAL A 285 -1.86 -22.01 17.19
C VAL A 285 -2.67 -22.89 16.27
N THR A 286 -2.47 -22.73 14.96
CA THR A 286 -2.89 -23.68 13.93
C THR A 286 -1.67 -24.33 13.31
N GLN A 287 -1.70 -25.65 13.22
CA GLN A 287 -0.62 -26.44 12.63
C GLN A 287 -1.13 -27.78 12.10
N GLY A 288 -0.22 -28.56 11.50
CA GLY A 288 -0.48 -29.90 11.01
C GLY A 288 -0.53 -30.00 9.49
N LEU A 289 -0.82 -31.21 9.00
CA LEU A 289 -0.89 -31.52 7.56
C LEU A 289 -2.31 -31.40 6.99
N GLY A 290 -3.33 -31.36 7.86
CA GLY A 290 -4.73 -31.15 7.52
C GLY A 290 -5.19 -29.69 7.58
N GLN A 291 -6.47 -29.46 7.34
CA GLN A 291 -7.07 -28.12 7.39
C GLN A 291 -7.31 -27.67 8.84
N SER A 292 -6.40 -26.85 9.37
CA SER A 292 -6.48 -26.32 10.72
C SER A 292 -6.88 -24.85 10.70
N ARG A 293 -8.03 -24.50 11.28
CA ARG A 293 -8.54 -23.12 11.29
C ARG A 293 -8.89 -22.63 12.68
N ILE A 294 -8.48 -21.40 12.97
CA ILE A 294 -8.95 -20.61 14.11
C ILE A 294 -9.60 -19.34 13.58
N ASN A 295 -10.82 -19.04 14.02
CA ASN A 295 -11.52 -17.80 13.72
C ASN A 295 -11.77 -17.05 15.03
N ILE A 296 -11.25 -15.83 15.16
CA ILE A 296 -11.36 -15.00 16.36
C ILE A 296 -12.08 -13.70 16.00
N ARG A 297 -13.11 -13.38 16.78
CA ARG A 297 -13.94 -12.18 16.64
C ARG A 297 -14.03 -11.51 18.00
N ALA A 298 -13.60 -10.26 18.08
CA ALA A 298 -13.58 -9.50 19.34
C ALA A 298 -12.78 -10.20 20.45
N MET A 299 -11.46 -9.99 20.46
CA MET A 299 -10.61 -10.41 21.56
C MET A 299 -9.89 -9.22 22.18
N ALA A 300 -9.84 -9.19 23.51
CA ALA A 300 -9.15 -8.17 24.27
C ALA A 300 -8.18 -8.77 25.29
N SER A 301 -7.10 -8.06 25.57
CA SER A 301 -6.33 -8.25 26.81
C SER A 301 -6.81 -7.20 27.84
N ASN A 302 -7.58 -7.62 28.85
CA ASN A 302 -8.19 -6.71 29.83
C ASN A 302 -7.38 -6.69 31.15
N GLY A 303 -7.15 -5.51 31.74
CA GLY A 303 -6.72 -5.30 33.14
C GLY A 303 -5.29 -5.72 33.55
N THR A 304 -4.68 -6.72 32.92
CA THR A 304 -3.32 -7.20 33.23
C THR A 304 -2.64 -7.61 31.94
N THR A 305 -1.99 -6.60 31.41
CA THR A 305 -0.79 -6.64 30.62
C THR A 305 -0.05 -8.00 30.70
N ILE A 306 0.25 -8.61 29.53
CA ILE A 306 0.80 -9.98 29.47
C ILE A 306 2.31 -9.96 29.79
N PRO A 307 2.80 -10.70 30.81
CA PRO A 307 4.16 -10.54 31.34
C PRO A 307 5.26 -10.83 30.32
N GLU A 308 5.00 -11.77 29.40
CA GLU A 308 5.73 -12.07 28.16
C GLU A 308 4.98 -13.24 27.49
N THR A 309 4.73 -13.15 26.19
CA THR A 309 4.23 -14.28 25.37
C THR A 309 5.35 -14.75 24.48
N SER A 310 5.55 -16.05 24.21
CA SER A 310 6.47 -16.42 23.12
C SER A 310 5.83 -16.13 21.76
N VAL A 311 4.54 -16.48 21.59
CA VAL A 311 3.76 -16.16 20.39
C VAL A 311 2.26 -16.04 20.69
N LEU A 312 1.59 -14.99 20.20
CA LEU A 312 0.14 -14.83 20.33
C LEU A 312 -0.62 -15.58 19.23
N PHE A 313 -0.34 -15.30 17.96
CA PHE A 313 -0.93 -16.01 16.82
C PHE A 313 0.14 -16.77 16.05
N LYS A 314 -0.02 -18.08 15.87
CA LYS A 314 0.89 -18.88 15.06
C LYS A 314 0.14 -19.72 14.02
N ALA A 315 0.44 -19.50 12.74
CA ALA A 315 -0.01 -20.36 11.64
C ALA A 315 1.21 -21.06 11.01
N ASP A 316 1.26 -22.39 11.12
CA ASP A 316 2.41 -23.22 10.72
C ASP A 316 1.96 -24.41 9.87
N GLY A 317 2.05 -24.28 8.55
CA GLY A 317 1.64 -25.32 7.60
C GLY A 317 0.77 -24.78 6.46
N PRO A 318 0.79 -25.40 5.27
CA PRO A 318 0.12 -24.90 4.06
C PRO A 318 -1.41 -24.82 4.16
N LEU A 319 -2.01 -25.53 5.12
CA LEU A 319 -3.45 -25.55 5.38
C LEU A 319 -3.81 -24.97 6.75
N ALA A 320 -2.84 -24.36 7.44
CA ALA A 320 -3.02 -23.70 8.72
C ALA A 320 -3.46 -22.25 8.51
N THR A 321 -4.68 -21.90 8.94
CA THR A 321 -5.26 -20.57 8.75
C THR A 321 -5.71 -19.96 10.07
N ILE A 322 -5.30 -18.72 10.34
CA ILE A 322 -5.90 -17.90 11.40
C ILE A 322 -6.65 -16.74 10.76
N VAL A 323 -7.89 -16.54 11.20
CA VAL A 323 -8.72 -15.38 10.86
C VAL A 323 -8.98 -14.61 12.14
N CYS A 324 -8.67 -13.32 12.18
CA CYS A 324 -8.80 -12.50 13.37
C CYS A 324 -9.46 -11.16 13.02
N SER A 325 -10.39 -10.70 13.84
CA SER A 325 -11.10 -9.44 13.62
C SER A 325 -11.44 -8.72 14.90
N GLY A 326 -11.31 -7.38 14.90
CA GLY A 326 -11.70 -6.53 16.02
C GLY A 326 -10.96 -6.86 17.32
N THR A 327 -9.66 -7.10 17.23
CA THR A 327 -8.86 -7.61 18.35
C THR A 327 -7.86 -6.57 18.83
N THR A 328 -7.68 -6.43 20.15
CA THR A 328 -6.67 -5.54 20.74
C THR A 328 -5.88 -6.29 21.80
N VAL A 329 -4.57 -6.42 21.59
CA VAL A 329 -3.67 -7.07 22.55
C VAL A 329 -2.45 -6.19 22.83
N ARG A 330 -2.10 -6.08 24.11
CA ARG A 330 -0.94 -5.34 24.60
C ARG A 330 -0.13 -6.15 25.61
N CYS A 331 1.18 -6.30 25.35
CA CYS A 331 2.13 -6.90 26.29
C CYS A 331 2.65 -5.87 27.32
N THR A 332 3.06 -6.32 28.52
CA THR A 332 3.57 -5.42 29.60
C THR A 332 5.00 -5.07 29.39
N THR A 333 5.77 -6.11 29.23
CA THR A 333 7.17 -6.05 28.91
C THR A 333 7.25 -6.27 27.42
N ARG A 334 8.09 -5.46 26.77
CA ARG A 334 8.29 -5.60 25.33
C ARG A 334 8.94 -6.94 25.04
N GLY A 335 8.17 -7.89 24.54
CA GLY A 335 8.58 -9.28 24.36
C GLY A 335 7.70 -10.02 23.37
N GLY A 336 8.13 -11.21 22.95
CA GLY A 336 7.29 -12.10 22.15
C GLY A 336 6.99 -11.71 20.71
N ILE A 337 6.16 -12.53 20.09
CA ILE A 337 5.70 -12.36 18.71
C ILE A 337 4.17 -12.21 18.70
N GLY A 338 3.65 -11.14 18.10
CA GLY A 338 2.21 -10.92 17.93
C GLY A 338 1.63 -11.90 16.91
N VAL A 339 2.17 -11.89 15.70
CA VAL A 339 1.80 -12.82 14.63
C VAL A 339 3.05 -13.50 14.08
N TRP A 340 2.99 -14.83 14.01
CA TRP A 340 4.02 -15.67 13.41
C TRP A 340 3.41 -16.56 12.34
N VAL A 341 3.76 -16.31 11.08
CA VAL A 341 3.32 -17.12 9.94
C VAL A 341 4.53 -17.77 9.29
N ARG A 342 4.48 -19.08 9.08
CA ARG A 342 5.60 -19.85 8.52
C ARG A 342 5.11 -21.09 7.77
N ASN A 343 5.97 -21.68 6.95
CA ASN A 343 5.75 -22.98 6.32
C ASN A 343 4.40 -23.10 5.59
N GLY A 344 4.03 -22.09 4.81
CA GLY A 344 2.76 -22.05 4.07
C GLY A 344 1.56 -21.55 4.87
N GLY A 345 1.75 -21.16 6.13
CA GLY A 345 0.68 -20.63 6.97
C GLY A 345 -0.03 -19.44 6.35
N SER A 346 -1.32 -19.29 6.64
CA SER A 346 -2.14 -18.18 6.19
C SER A 346 -2.71 -17.40 7.36
N ILE A 347 -2.61 -16.07 7.28
CA ILE A 347 -3.21 -15.15 8.25
C ILE A 347 -4.13 -14.17 7.53
N ARG A 348 -5.33 -13.99 8.08
CA ARG A 348 -6.27 -12.92 7.70
C ARG A 348 -6.62 -12.10 8.92
N MET A 349 -6.34 -10.80 8.90
CA MET A 349 -6.61 -9.91 10.03
C MET A 349 -7.31 -8.64 9.60
N VAL A 350 -8.31 -8.20 10.36
CA VAL A 350 -9.02 -6.94 10.09
C VAL A 350 -9.24 -6.17 11.40
N GLY A 351 -8.76 -4.92 11.45
CA GLY A 351 -8.98 -4.04 12.60
C GLY A 351 -8.35 -4.61 13.88
N THR A 352 -7.09 -5.04 13.80
CA THR A 352 -6.36 -5.67 14.92
C THR A 352 -5.23 -4.78 15.39
N SER A 353 -5.14 -4.54 16.70
CA SER A 353 -4.04 -3.82 17.33
C SER A 353 -3.10 -4.80 18.05
N LEU A 354 -1.82 -4.77 17.69
CA LEU A 354 -0.75 -5.57 18.30
C LEU A 354 0.30 -4.61 18.86
N LEU A 355 0.30 -4.46 20.18
CA LEU A 355 1.04 -3.41 20.86
C LEU A 355 2.12 -3.98 21.78
N ASN A 356 3.32 -3.37 21.72
CA ASN A 356 4.43 -3.66 22.64
C ASN A 356 5.01 -5.09 22.53
N PHE A 357 5.01 -5.70 21.34
CA PHE A 357 5.68 -6.96 21.06
C PHE A 357 7.17 -6.78 20.70
N ALA A 358 7.98 -7.83 20.82
CA ALA A 358 9.32 -7.81 20.22
C ALA A 358 9.22 -7.86 18.68
N LYS A 359 8.34 -8.69 18.14
CA LYS A 359 7.94 -8.68 16.72
C LYS A 359 6.41 -8.57 16.64
N GLY A 360 5.88 -7.50 16.07
CA GLY A 360 4.44 -7.33 15.88
C GLY A 360 3.90 -8.36 14.91
N PHE A 361 4.48 -8.40 13.71
CA PHE A 361 4.07 -9.27 12.62
C PHE A 361 5.31 -9.88 11.95
N TRP A 362 5.39 -11.22 11.90
CA TRP A 362 6.55 -11.94 11.40
C TRP A 362 6.16 -13.04 10.42
N ALA A 363 6.65 -12.93 9.18
CA ALA A 363 6.68 -14.02 8.20
C ALA A 363 8.11 -14.55 8.08
N GLU A 364 8.35 -15.69 8.70
CA GLU A 364 9.66 -16.34 8.75
C GLU A 364 9.99 -17.01 7.42
N ASN A 365 11.26 -16.93 7.01
CA ASN A 365 11.78 -17.68 5.86
C ASN A 365 11.95 -19.17 6.17
N ALA A 366 10.83 -19.89 6.25
CA ALA A 366 10.82 -21.34 6.50
C ALA A 366 9.73 -22.04 5.67
N GLY A 367 10.10 -23.15 5.02
CA GLY A 367 9.18 -24.06 4.34
C GLY A 367 8.50 -23.42 3.12
N ALA A 368 7.21 -23.70 2.93
CA ALA A 368 6.42 -23.08 1.88
C ALA A 368 6.12 -21.60 2.16
N ALA A 369 5.81 -20.83 1.12
CA ALA A 369 5.53 -19.40 1.22
C ALA A 369 4.28 -19.08 2.06
N PRO A 370 4.39 -18.23 3.10
CA PRO A 370 3.23 -17.73 3.85
C PRO A 370 2.31 -16.83 3.01
N THR A 371 1.05 -16.68 3.44
CA THR A 371 0.12 -15.69 2.90
C THR A 371 -0.36 -14.74 3.99
N ILE A 372 -0.29 -13.44 3.74
CA ILE A 372 -0.71 -12.37 4.66
C ILE A 372 -1.82 -11.55 4.01
N ASN A 373 -2.99 -11.50 4.62
CA ASN A 373 -4.09 -10.60 4.21
C ASN A 373 -4.52 -9.76 5.41
N ALA A 374 -3.93 -8.59 5.57
CA ALA A 374 -4.06 -7.82 6.80
C ALA A 374 -4.53 -6.39 6.52
N ASP A 375 -5.68 -6.01 7.08
CA ASP A 375 -6.31 -4.71 6.85
C ASP A 375 -6.59 -3.93 8.13
N GLY A 376 -6.22 -2.64 8.13
CA GLY A 376 -6.40 -1.78 9.30
C GLY A 376 -5.66 -2.29 10.54
N ILE A 377 -4.44 -2.80 10.36
CA ILE A 377 -3.62 -3.29 11.48
C ILE A 377 -2.91 -2.13 12.17
N ASN A 378 -2.95 -2.12 13.49
CA ASN A 378 -2.22 -1.13 14.28
C ASN A 378 -1.02 -1.78 14.97
N LEU A 379 0.18 -1.51 14.46
CA LEU A 379 1.45 -1.89 15.07
C LEU A 379 2.08 -0.64 15.70
N GLN A 380 2.20 -0.66 17.03
CA GLN A 380 2.80 0.46 17.79
C GLN A 380 3.58 -0.06 18.99
N ASN A 381 4.63 0.68 19.36
CA ASN A 381 5.51 0.37 20.48
C ASN A 381 6.22 -1.01 20.39
N ASN A 382 6.14 -1.69 19.25
CA ASN A 382 6.89 -2.92 19.05
C ASN A 382 8.38 -2.60 18.87
N LEU A 383 9.26 -3.57 19.13
CA LEU A 383 10.68 -3.43 18.79
C LEU A 383 10.85 -3.50 17.26
N GLN A 384 10.16 -4.46 16.63
CA GLN A 384 10.00 -4.57 15.19
C GLN A 384 8.51 -4.68 14.87
N ASP A 385 8.00 -3.80 14.01
CA ASP A 385 6.57 -3.80 13.67
C ASP A 385 6.29 -4.92 12.66
N LEU A 386 6.88 -4.83 11.47
CA LEU A 386 6.66 -5.77 10.38
C LEU A 386 7.99 -6.37 9.91
N LEU A 387 8.11 -7.70 9.99
CA LEU A 387 9.26 -8.45 9.51
C LEU A 387 8.78 -9.53 8.53
N ILE A 388 9.13 -9.40 7.25
CA ILE A 388 8.80 -10.38 6.21
C ILE A 388 10.11 -10.85 5.59
N GLU A 389 10.55 -12.05 5.96
CA GLU A 389 11.83 -12.62 5.53
C GLU A 389 11.67 -13.62 4.39
N HIS A 390 10.49 -14.23 4.25
CA HIS A 390 10.28 -15.24 3.22
C HIS A 390 10.06 -14.58 1.84
N PRO A 391 10.94 -14.81 0.84
CA PRO A 391 10.90 -14.12 -0.45
C PRO A 391 9.68 -14.46 -1.30
N GLY A 392 9.01 -15.58 -1.01
CA GLY A 392 7.75 -15.96 -1.64
C GLY A 392 6.47 -15.45 -0.96
N THR A 393 6.54 -14.69 0.16
CA THR A 393 5.33 -14.27 0.88
C THR A 393 4.42 -13.43 -0.02
N MET A 394 3.12 -13.76 -0.06
CA MET A 394 2.12 -13.08 -0.90
C MET A 394 1.03 -12.40 -0.06
N GLY A 395 0.28 -11.51 -0.71
CA GLY A 395 -0.93 -10.87 -0.18
C GLY A 395 -0.74 -9.37 0.06
N HIS A 396 -1.31 -8.83 1.13
CA HIS A 396 -1.26 -7.41 1.44
C HIS A 396 -1.24 -7.08 2.94
N TYR A 397 -0.67 -5.92 3.25
CA TYR A 397 -0.74 -5.27 4.57
C TYR A 397 -1.22 -3.82 4.42
N SER A 398 -2.25 -3.44 5.18
CA SER A 398 -2.67 -2.05 5.35
C SER A 398 -2.84 -1.68 6.82
N GLY A 399 -2.38 -0.49 7.23
CA GLY A 399 -2.48 -0.06 8.62
C GLY A 399 -1.43 0.98 9.07
N SER A 400 -0.93 0.84 10.29
CA SER A 400 0.16 1.64 10.83
C SER A 400 1.36 0.77 11.22
N ALA A 401 2.57 1.27 10.93
CA ALA A 401 3.84 0.69 11.33
C ALA A 401 4.94 1.77 11.21
N ALA A 402 5.94 1.78 12.08
CA ALA A 402 7.04 2.72 11.98
C ALA A 402 8.04 2.27 10.91
N ARG A 403 8.36 3.14 9.94
CA ARG A 403 9.20 2.78 8.78
C ARG A 403 10.58 2.27 9.18
N SER A 404 11.14 2.80 10.26
CA SER A 404 12.42 2.35 10.84
C SER A 404 12.38 0.94 11.44
N LYS A 405 11.18 0.40 11.66
CA LYS A 405 10.90 -0.91 12.28
C LYS A 405 10.27 -1.90 11.32
N VAL A 406 10.25 -1.59 10.02
CA VAL A 406 9.76 -2.47 8.96
C VAL A 406 10.95 -3.03 8.17
N SER A 407 10.98 -4.34 8.00
CA SER A 407 11.93 -5.04 7.12
C SER A 407 11.19 -6.05 6.27
N ILE A 408 11.36 -5.96 4.95
CA ILE A 408 10.71 -6.82 3.97
C ILE A 408 11.79 -7.29 3.00
N ASP A 409 11.82 -8.58 2.73
CA ASP A 409 12.69 -9.15 1.71
C ASP A 409 12.38 -8.49 0.34
N PRO A 410 13.38 -7.94 -0.37
CA PRO A 410 13.14 -7.23 -1.63
C PRO A 410 12.53 -8.07 -2.75
N ALA A 411 12.66 -9.40 -2.71
CA ALA A 411 12.05 -10.30 -3.68
C ALA A 411 10.59 -10.64 -3.35
N CYS A 412 10.10 -10.24 -2.17
CA CYS A 412 8.76 -10.53 -1.70
C CYS A 412 7.67 -9.85 -2.55
N PRO A 413 6.75 -10.62 -3.18
CA PRO A 413 5.66 -10.08 -4.00
C PRO A 413 4.46 -9.60 -3.16
N ILE A 414 4.69 -8.99 -2.00
CA ILE A 414 3.64 -8.46 -1.12
C ILE A 414 3.39 -6.96 -1.40
N THR A 415 2.12 -6.54 -1.36
CA THR A 415 1.77 -5.11 -1.46
C THR A 415 1.54 -4.53 -0.07
N ILE A 416 2.19 -3.41 0.25
CA ILE A 416 2.14 -2.82 1.59
C ILE A 416 1.82 -1.34 1.49
N ILE A 417 0.87 -0.88 2.31
CA ILE A 417 0.57 0.53 2.51
C ILE A 417 0.38 0.84 4.00
N TYR A 418 1.15 1.77 4.55
CA TYR A 418 0.96 2.15 5.96
C TYR A 418 1.31 3.59 6.25
N THR A 419 0.67 4.13 7.29
CA THR A 419 1.04 5.39 7.92
C THR A 419 2.03 5.15 9.05
N ASP A 420 3.07 5.98 9.13
CA ASP A 420 4.04 5.89 10.22
C ASP A 420 3.45 6.56 11.50
N PRO A 421 3.36 5.84 12.64
CA PRO A 421 2.87 6.42 13.90
C PRO A 421 3.97 7.13 14.71
N GLU A 422 5.25 6.96 14.36
CA GLU A 422 6.40 7.54 15.06
C GLU A 422 7.06 8.68 14.26
N ALA A 423 6.81 8.74 12.96
CA ALA A 423 7.21 9.83 12.06
C ALA A 423 6.05 10.25 11.14
N SER A 424 6.13 11.43 10.53
CA SER A 424 5.12 11.85 9.55
C SER A 424 5.36 11.20 8.19
N GLY A 425 4.40 10.45 7.67
CA GLY A 425 4.42 9.97 6.28
C GLY A 425 3.59 8.72 6.02
N THR A 426 3.49 8.38 4.74
CA THR A 426 2.90 7.12 4.24
C THR A 426 3.97 6.38 3.45
N THR A 427 4.09 5.08 3.70
CA THR A 427 4.98 4.19 2.95
C THR A 427 4.15 3.28 2.06
N MET A 428 4.59 3.11 0.82
CA MET A 428 4.04 2.16 -0.15
C MET A 428 5.17 1.25 -0.62
N VAL A 429 4.95 -0.06 -0.62
CA VAL A 429 5.86 -1.07 -1.18
C VAL A 429 5.07 -1.93 -2.17
N GLY A 430 5.65 -2.14 -3.35
CA GLY A 430 5.03 -2.83 -4.47
C GLY A 430 4.62 -1.88 -5.61
N PRO A 431 4.10 -2.42 -6.72
CA PRO A 431 3.73 -1.63 -7.89
C PRO A 431 2.56 -0.66 -7.67
N ILE A 432 2.66 0.54 -8.23
CA ILE A 432 1.57 1.53 -8.30
C ILE A 432 0.93 1.48 -9.70
N TYR A 433 -0.34 1.11 -9.76
CA TYR A 433 -1.13 1.04 -10.99
C TYR A 433 -2.06 2.25 -11.12
N VAL A 434 -1.96 3.00 -12.22
CA VAL A 434 -2.79 4.19 -12.48
C VAL A 434 -3.40 4.10 -13.89
N GLY A 435 -4.70 4.41 -14.00
CA GLY A 435 -5.46 4.37 -15.24
C GLY A 435 -6.83 5.01 -15.08
N LYS A 436 -7.52 5.26 -16.20
CA LYS A 436 -8.91 5.75 -16.20
C LYS A 436 -9.87 4.70 -15.63
N ASP A 437 -9.58 3.43 -15.89
CA ASP A 437 -10.30 2.26 -15.40
C ASP A 437 -9.30 1.13 -15.13
N ASN A 438 -9.74 0.07 -14.45
CA ASN A 438 -8.87 -1.04 -14.04
C ASN A 438 -8.24 -1.80 -15.22
N ASN A 439 -8.86 -1.80 -16.40
CA ASN A 439 -8.34 -2.50 -17.57
C ASN A 439 -7.29 -1.67 -18.33
N SER A 440 -7.25 -0.36 -18.08
CA SER A 440 -6.30 0.60 -18.65
C SER A 440 -5.25 1.08 -17.64
N THR A 441 -5.16 0.45 -16.47
CA THR A 441 -4.10 0.78 -15.51
C THR A 441 -2.75 0.31 -16.00
N VAL A 442 -1.73 1.14 -15.81
CA VAL A 442 -0.33 0.84 -16.10
C VAL A 442 0.49 0.97 -14.82
N ASN A 443 1.50 0.12 -14.64
CA ASN A 443 2.46 0.26 -13.56
C ASN A 443 3.32 1.52 -13.81
N VAL A 444 3.16 2.54 -12.96
CA VAL A 444 3.87 3.82 -13.05
C VAL A 444 5.00 3.96 -12.03
N THR A 445 5.33 2.88 -11.31
CA THR A 445 6.34 2.90 -10.25
C THR A 445 7.68 3.41 -10.77
N ASP A 446 8.16 2.87 -11.89
CA ASP A 446 9.43 3.26 -12.52
C ASP A 446 9.35 4.67 -13.11
N LEU A 447 8.20 5.07 -13.65
CA LEU A 447 8.00 6.43 -14.16
C LEU A 447 8.14 7.47 -13.04
N ILE A 448 7.62 7.18 -11.85
CA ILE A 448 7.69 8.06 -10.68
C ILE A 448 9.10 8.04 -10.08
N SER A 449 9.70 6.85 -9.93
CA SER A 449 10.97 6.67 -9.22
C SER A 449 12.20 6.98 -10.08
N GLN A 450 12.17 6.70 -11.38
CA GLN A 450 13.32 6.82 -12.30
C GLN A 450 13.10 7.86 -13.40
N GLY A 451 11.85 8.17 -13.78
CA GLY A 451 11.55 9.11 -14.87
C GLY A 451 11.74 10.59 -14.53
N SER A 452 11.86 10.93 -13.24
CA SER A 452 12.01 12.32 -12.79
C SER A 452 13.46 12.80 -12.99
N PRO A 453 13.68 14.09 -13.31
CA PRO A 453 15.03 14.65 -13.38
C PRO A 453 15.74 14.58 -12.02
N MET A 454 16.96 14.07 -12.01
CA MET A 454 17.82 14.00 -10.83
C MET A 454 18.70 15.25 -10.69
N GLY A 455 19.16 15.51 -9.46
CA GLY A 455 20.05 16.62 -9.13
C GLY A 455 19.56 17.44 -7.94
N ILE A 456 20.00 18.70 -7.90
CA ILE A 456 19.74 19.63 -6.81
C ILE A 456 18.33 20.22 -6.93
N ILE A 457 17.60 20.21 -5.82
CA ILE A 457 16.30 20.89 -5.71
C ILE A 457 16.45 22.26 -5.03
N SER A 458 17.30 22.35 -4.01
CA SER A 458 17.59 23.58 -3.27
C SER A 458 18.98 23.54 -2.64
N GLY A 459 19.63 24.70 -2.51
CA GLY A 459 20.97 24.85 -1.91
C GLY A 459 22.10 24.61 -2.91
N GLY A 460 23.27 24.20 -2.41
CA GLY A 460 24.43 23.83 -3.24
C GLY A 460 25.22 24.99 -3.87
N VAL A 461 24.99 26.25 -3.45
CA VAL A 461 25.76 27.41 -3.94
C VAL A 461 27.19 27.33 -3.41
N ILE A 462 28.17 27.42 -4.31
CA ILE A 462 29.59 27.49 -3.97
C ILE A 462 29.99 28.96 -3.81
N ALA A 463 30.66 29.27 -2.70
CA ALA A 463 31.24 30.59 -2.43
C ALA A 463 32.69 30.47 -1.95
N ASN A 464 33.51 31.46 -2.29
CA ASN A 464 34.90 31.50 -1.86
C ASN A 464 34.97 31.66 -0.33
N ALA A 465 35.83 30.87 0.31
CA ALA A 465 36.15 31.02 1.73
C ALA A 465 37.54 31.69 1.85
N THR A 466 38.37 31.21 2.77
CA THR A 466 39.76 31.69 2.92
C THR A 466 40.75 30.76 2.21
N GLY A 467 41.71 31.34 1.51
CA GLY A 467 42.79 30.61 0.83
C GLY A 467 42.27 29.73 -0.32
N LEU A 468 42.54 28.42 -0.25
CA LEU A 468 42.10 27.40 -1.21
C LEU A 468 40.77 26.71 -0.82
N SER A 469 40.06 27.26 0.17
CA SER A 469 38.81 26.65 0.66
C SER A 469 37.59 27.31 0.05
N VAL A 470 36.55 26.52 -0.19
CA VAL A 470 35.22 27.00 -0.58
C VAL A 470 34.17 26.55 0.42
N THR A 471 33.10 27.33 0.52
CA THR A 471 31.89 26.96 1.25
C THR A 471 30.80 26.54 0.29
N VAL A 472 30.00 25.55 0.68
CA VAL A 472 28.81 25.07 -0.01
C VAL A 472 27.62 25.27 0.92
N SER A 473 26.59 25.98 0.44
CA SER A 473 25.35 26.16 1.21
C SER A 473 24.60 24.83 1.37
N GLY A 474 24.01 24.60 2.55
CA GLY A 474 23.19 23.42 2.83
C GLY A 474 21.97 23.30 1.91
N GLY A 475 21.53 22.08 1.67
CA GLY A 475 20.52 21.78 0.66
C GLY A 475 20.06 20.34 0.64
N TYR A 476 19.26 20.02 -0.38
CA TYR A 476 18.80 18.67 -0.65
C TYR A 476 18.56 18.42 -2.15
N GLY A 477 18.62 17.14 -2.52
CA GLY A 477 18.45 16.69 -3.89
C GLY A 477 18.14 15.20 -3.98
N TYR A 478 18.09 14.72 -5.22
CA TYR A 478 17.82 13.32 -5.55
C TYR A 478 18.87 12.82 -6.56
N VAL A 479 19.33 11.59 -6.38
CA VAL A 479 20.20 10.89 -7.33
C VAL A 479 19.67 9.48 -7.57
N ASP A 480 20.08 8.89 -8.68
CA ASP A 480 19.96 7.46 -8.92
C ASP A 480 21.28 6.78 -8.58
N ASN A 481 21.27 5.89 -7.58
CA ASN A 481 22.47 5.17 -7.16
C ASN A 481 23.01 4.19 -8.23
N GLY A 482 22.22 3.84 -9.24
CA GLY A 482 22.66 3.01 -10.38
C GLY A 482 23.47 3.78 -11.42
N GLY A 483 23.40 5.12 -11.40
CA GLY A 483 24.10 5.99 -12.33
C GLY A 483 23.62 5.88 -13.78
N ASP A 484 24.53 6.11 -14.72
CA ASP A 484 24.21 6.16 -16.16
C ASP A 484 24.18 4.76 -16.82
N ASP A 485 24.77 3.75 -16.18
CA ASP A 485 24.95 2.40 -16.74
C ASP A 485 23.76 1.47 -16.48
N ALA A 486 22.98 1.73 -15.41
CA ALA A 486 21.77 0.97 -15.08
C ALA A 486 20.81 1.78 -14.19
N PRO A 487 19.48 1.63 -14.34
CA PRO A 487 18.54 2.21 -13.40
C PRO A 487 18.76 1.60 -12.02
N GLY A 488 19.02 2.44 -11.03
CA GLY A 488 19.23 2.03 -9.66
C GLY A 488 18.11 2.49 -8.74
N THR A 489 18.47 2.73 -7.47
CA THR A 489 17.52 3.15 -6.44
C THR A 489 17.54 4.67 -6.29
N LEU A 490 16.37 5.29 -6.50
CA LEU A 490 16.14 6.70 -6.21
C LEU A 490 16.47 6.98 -4.74
N THR A 491 17.45 7.84 -4.52
CA THR A 491 17.93 8.20 -3.18
C THR A 491 17.83 9.70 -2.99
N ARG A 492 17.10 10.11 -1.95
CA ARG A 492 17.16 11.48 -1.43
C ARG A 492 18.40 11.60 -0.56
N PHE A 493 19.12 12.71 -0.71
CA PHE A 493 20.22 13.08 0.17
C PHE A 493 20.05 14.53 0.62
N ASP A 494 20.41 14.79 1.86
CA ASP A 494 20.37 16.10 2.51
C ASP A 494 21.77 16.40 3.05
N TRP A 495 22.22 17.65 2.95
CA TRP A 495 23.53 18.06 3.48
C TRP A 495 23.44 19.42 4.19
N PRO A 496 24.19 19.60 5.30
CA PRO A 496 24.30 20.90 5.96
C PRO A 496 25.19 21.85 5.15
N SER A 497 25.43 23.07 5.63
CA SER A 497 26.49 23.90 5.03
C SER A 497 27.85 23.25 5.28
N LEU A 498 28.68 23.16 4.24
CA LEU A 498 29.96 22.44 4.28
C LEU A 498 31.10 23.35 3.81
N THR A 499 32.32 23.06 4.25
CA THR A 499 33.56 23.71 3.78
C THR A 499 34.47 22.63 3.21
N TYR A 500 35.07 22.90 2.06
CA TYR A 500 35.98 21.96 1.38
C TYR A 500 37.27 22.66 0.97
N ALA A 501 38.41 22.05 1.28
CA ALA A 501 39.73 22.53 0.89
C ALA A 501 40.15 21.90 -0.43
N LEU A 502 40.50 22.73 -1.42
CA LEU A 502 40.89 22.29 -2.75
C LEU A 502 42.42 22.27 -2.91
N PRO A 503 42.96 21.37 -3.73
CA PRO A 503 44.39 21.38 -4.07
C PRO A 503 44.74 22.64 -4.87
N ALA A 504 45.97 23.15 -4.72
CA ALA A 504 46.48 24.29 -5.48
C ALA A 504 46.65 23.95 -6.97
N ASN A 505 46.49 24.96 -7.84
CA ASN A 505 46.73 24.87 -9.29
C ASN A 505 45.93 23.77 -10.00
N GLN A 506 44.68 23.54 -9.61
CA GLN A 506 43.81 22.52 -10.21
C GLN A 506 42.39 23.04 -10.42
N SER A 507 41.71 22.44 -11.40
CA SER A 507 40.26 22.62 -11.60
C SER A 507 39.53 21.37 -11.14
N ASN A 508 38.60 21.52 -10.20
CA ASN A 508 37.86 20.40 -9.63
C ASN A 508 36.36 20.66 -9.69
N TYR A 509 35.60 19.66 -10.12
CA TYR A 509 34.15 19.60 -9.95
C TYR A 509 33.83 19.26 -8.51
N LEU A 510 32.97 20.05 -7.88
CA LEU A 510 32.41 19.74 -6.57
C LEU A 510 31.05 19.11 -6.75
N TYR A 511 30.78 18.04 -6.01
CA TYR A 511 29.53 17.30 -6.09
C TYR A 511 29.20 16.64 -4.75
N ILE A 512 27.92 16.34 -4.55
CA ILE A 512 27.43 15.56 -3.42
C ILE A 512 27.17 14.12 -3.87
N THR A 513 27.66 13.15 -3.11
CA THR A 513 27.41 11.71 -3.32
C THR A 513 26.01 11.31 -2.89
N HIS A 514 25.55 10.11 -3.26
CA HIS A 514 24.27 9.55 -2.80
C HIS A 514 24.15 9.44 -1.27
N THR A 515 25.26 9.46 -0.53
CA THR A 515 25.30 9.48 0.94
C THR A 515 25.30 10.88 1.56
N GLY A 516 25.21 11.95 0.76
CA GLY A 516 25.22 13.34 1.25
C GLY A 516 26.61 13.90 1.54
N VAL A 517 27.69 13.28 1.04
CA VAL A 517 29.08 13.71 1.28
C VAL A 517 29.57 14.63 0.16
N LEU A 518 30.14 15.78 0.52
CA LEU A 518 30.79 16.69 -0.42
C LEU A 518 32.17 16.18 -0.84
N THR A 519 32.35 15.99 -2.13
CA THR A 519 33.58 15.47 -2.75
C THR A 519 34.01 16.33 -3.93
N ALA A 520 35.29 16.26 -4.30
CA ALA A 520 35.85 16.93 -5.48
C ALA A 520 36.52 15.94 -6.46
N SER A 521 36.47 16.23 -7.76
CA SER A 521 37.10 15.41 -8.81
C SER A 521 37.59 16.29 -9.96
N THR A 522 38.70 15.92 -10.60
CA THR A 522 39.18 16.59 -11.83
C THR A 522 38.40 16.15 -13.08
N ALA A 523 37.75 14.98 -13.03
CA ALA A 523 36.82 14.50 -14.05
C ALA A 523 35.37 14.88 -13.72
N VAL A 524 34.55 15.10 -14.76
CA VAL A 524 33.12 15.38 -14.62
C VAL A 524 32.43 14.16 -13.97
N PRO A 525 31.74 14.32 -12.83
CA PRO A 525 30.98 13.24 -12.23
C PRO A 525 29.77 12.84 -13.09
N ALA A 526 29.40 11.56 -13.06
CA ALA A 526 28.19 11.06 -13.70
C ALA A 526 26.95 11.77 -13.10
N PRO A 527 26.15 12.49 -13.92
CA PRO A 527 25.11 13.39 -13.41
C PRO A 527 23.92 12.68 -12.77
N LEU A 528 23.70 11.38 -13.04
CA LEU A 528 22.67 10.58 -12.38
C LEU A 528 23.14 10.04 -11.01
N ALA A 529 24.42 9.66 -10.90
CA ALA A 529 25.00 9.08 -9.68
C ALA A 529 25.49 10.13 -8.66
N ALA A 530 25.68 11.37 -9.10
CA ALA A 530 26.22 12.46 -8.29
C ALA A 530 25.56 13.80 -8.63
N ALA A 531 25.25 14.56 -7.59
CA ALA A 531 24.72 15.91 -7.76
C ALA A 531 25.86 16.92 -7.89
N VAL A 532 26.24 17.23 -9.13
CA VAL A 532 27.26 18.24 -9.45
C VAL A 532 26.77 19.62 -9.03
N LEU A 533 27.58 20.33 -8.26
CA LEU A 533 27.32 21.69 -7.78
C LEU A 533 27.90 22.75 -8.72
N GLY A 534 29.10 22.45 -9.25
CA GLY A 534 29.87 23.40 -10.04
C GLY A 534 31.33 22.98 -10.18
N ARG A 535 32.15 23.86 -10.77
CA ARG A 535 33.59 23.70 -10.91
C ARG A 535 34.33 24.86 -10.25
N VAL A 536 35.42 24.57 -9.57
CA VAL A 536 36.28 25.58 -8.94
C VAL A 536 37.70 25.40 -9.45
N THR A 537 38.33 26.51 -9.83
CA THR A 537 39.73 26.55 -10.26
C THR A 537 40.53 27.34 -9.24
N THR A 538 41.62 26.73 -8.76
CA THR A 538 42.54 27.31 -7.78
C THR A 538 43.88 27.69 -8.39
N GLU A 539 44.52 28.69 -7.79
CA GLU A 539 45.92 29.06 -8.04
C GLU A 539 46.78 28.53 -6.88
N THR A 540 47.97 29.11 -6.69
CA THR A 540 48.91 28.72 -5.63
C THR A 540 48.30 28.87 -4.23
N ASN A 541 47.65 30.01 -3.92
CA ASN A 541 47.14 30.33 -2.58
C ASN A 541 45.69 30.83 -2.55
N SER A 542 44.99 30.83 -3.69
CA SER A 542 43.69 31.48 -3.86
C SER A 542 42.76 30.66 -4.77
N VAL A 543 41.46 30.92 -4.67
CA VAL A 543 40.50 30.50 -5.69
C VAL A 543 40.50 31.54 -6.81
N ALA A 544 40.77 31.12 -8.05
CA ALA A 544 40.74 31.99 -9.22
C ALA A 544 39.30 32.37 -9.58
N PHE A 545 38.45 31.36 -9.78
CA PHE A 545 37.05 31.54 -10.12
C PHE A 545 36.21 30.31 -9.76
N ILE A 546 34.90 30.54 -9.67
CA ILE A 546 33.89 29.56 -9.31
C ILE A 546 32.83 29.56 -10.42
N GLU A 547 32.60 28.40 -11.02
CA GLU A 547 31.55 28.14 -11.99
C GLU A 547 30.40 27.41 -11.28
N ASN A 548 29.39 28.17 -10.84
CA ASN A 548 28.16 27.60 -10.27
C ASN A 548 27.27 27.06 -11.40
N ILE A 549 27.50 25.81 -11.78
CA ILE A 549 26.78 25.09 -12.83
C ILE A 549 26.14 23.81 -12.29
N PRO A 550 25.19 23.92 -11.34
CA PRO A 550 24.62 22.76 -10.70
C PRO A 550 23.77 21.93 -11.66
N THR A 551 23.79 20.60 -11.50
CA THR A 551 22.82 19.71 -12.14
C THR A 551 21.46 19.94 -11.48
N GLN A 552 20.57 20.66 -12.16
CA GLN A 552 19.31 21.12 -11.57
C GLN A 552 18.19 20.08 -11.77
N GLY A 553 17.73 19.47 -10.67
CA GLY A 553 16.56 18.57 -10.69
C GLY A 553 15.23 19.31 -10.74
N ARG A 554 15.22 20.62 -10.42
CA ARG A 554 13.99 21.42 -10.30
C ARG A 554 13.55 22.03 -11.63
N HIS A 555 12.39 21.60 -12.13
CA HIS A 555 11.71 22.14 -13.34
C HIS A 555 12.61 22.33 -14.59
N PRO A 556 13.49 21.39 -14.95
CA PRO A 556 14.45 21.58 -16.04
C PRO A 556 13.77 21.88 -17.37
N SER A 557 12.60 21.30 -17.66
CA SER A 557 11.84 21.58 -18.90
C SER A 557 11.47 23.06 -19.04
N ASN A 558 11.12 23.75 -17.95
CA ASN A 558 10.81 25.18 -17.98
C ASN A 558 12.07 26.01 -18.19
N TYR A 559 13.18 25.63 -17.57
CA TYR A 559 14.47 26.29 -17.76
C TYR A 559 15.02 26.11 -19.18
N LEU A 560 14.88 24.91 -19.76
CA LEU A 560 15.22 24.63 -21.16
C LEU A 560 14.34 25.45 -22.12
N ASN A 561 13.04 25.50 -21.89
CA ASN A 561 12.14 26.32 -22.70
C ASN A 561 12.51 27.81 -22.63
N ARG A 562 12.86 28.31 -21.43
CA ARG A 562 13.35 29.67 -21.24
C ARG A 562 14.66 29.92 -21.98
N MET A 563 15.62 28.99 -21.91
CA MET A 563 16.87 29.06 -22.65
C MET A 563 16.63 29.15 -24.16
N LEU A 564 15.78 28.27 -24.71
CA LEU A 564 15.44 28.30 -26.13
C LEU A 564 14.78 29.63 -26.54
N ARG A 565 13.94 30.23 -25.70
CA ARG A 565 13.30 31.52 -25.99
C ARG A 565 14.23 32.72 -25.87
N GLN A 566 15.13 32.72 -24.90
CA GLN A 566 15.96 33.89 -24.58
C GLN A 566 17.30 33.88 -25.33
N ALA A 567 17.93 32.71 -25.46
CA ALA A 567 19.26 32.59 -26.04
C ALA A 567 19.24 32.16 -27.51
N VAL A 568 18.32 31.27 -27.91
CA VAL A 568 18.29 30.74 -29.29
C VAL A 568 17.33 31.53 -30.19
N GLY A 569 16.16 31.92 -29.67
CA GLY A 569 15.16 32.65 -30.45
C GLY A 569 14.36 31.74 -31.39
N PRO A 570 13.79 32.28 -32.47
CA PRO A 570 13.01 31.50 -33.42
C PRO A 570 13.91 30.63 -34.30
N ILE A 571 13.47 29.41 -34.64
CA ILE A 571 14.23 28.45 -35.46
C ILE A 571 13.32 27.85 -36.52
N PHE A 572 13.70 27.93 -37.80
CA PHE A 572 12.92 27.36 -38.90
C PHE A 572 13.14 25.85 -39.07
N GLN A 573 12.03 25.10 -39.11
CA GLN A 573 12.03 23.69 -39.48
C GLN A 573 11.97 23.54 -41.00
N ASN A 574 10.96 24.15 -41.64
CA ASN A 574 10.75 24.16 -43.09
C ASN A 574 9.96 25.41 -43.56
N GLY A 575 9.91 25.61 -44.89
CA GLY A 575 9.07 26.64 -45.51
C GLY A 575 9.44 28.08 -45.14
N GLY A 576 8.55 29.05 -45.37
CA GLY A 576 8.86 30.46 -45.18
C GLY A 576 9.89 31.00 -46.19
N VAL A 577 9.98 30.37 -47.36
CA VAL A 577 10.90 30.77 -48.45
C VAL A 577 10.29 31.98 -49.15
N VAL A 578 11.08 33.04 -49.27
CA VAL A 578 10.68 34.28 -49.96
C VAL A 578 11.12 34.19 -51.43
N SER A 579 10.22 34.54 -52.34
CA SER A 579 10.50 34.56 -53.78
C SER A 579 9.75 35.69 -54.48
N ASN A 580 10.05 35.90 -55.77
CA ASN A 580 9.36 36.89 -56.59
C ASN A 580 7.85 36.61 -56.67
N GLY A 581 7.06 37.66 -56.48
CA GLY A 581 5.62 37.65 -56.66
C GLY A 581 5.17 37.65 -58.13
N THR A 582 3.87 37.47 -58.34
CA THR A 582 3.26 37.46 -59.69
C THR A 582 3.17 38.84 -60.33
N SER A 583 3.28 39.91 -59.53
CA SER A 583 3.34 41.31 -59.98
C SER A 583 4.69 41.95 -59.64
N ALA A 584 5.08 42.97 -60.40
CA ALA A 584 6.35 43.68 -60.21
C ALA A 584 6.56 44.13 -58.76
N ARG A 585 7.74 43.80 -58.18
CA ARG A 585 8.15 44.12 -56.80
C ARG A 585 7.24 43.58 -55.69
N THR A 586 6.41 42.57 -55.98
CA THR A 586 5.63 41.87 -54.94
C THR A 586 6.37 40.63 -54.45
N LEU A 587 6.03 40.14 -53.26
CA LEU A 587 6.71 39.02 -52.60
C LEU A 587 5.78 37.83 -52.45
N ASN A 588 6.27 36.64 -52.76
CA ASN A 588 5.65 35.37 -52.38
C ASN A 588 6.38 34.81 -51.16
N VAL A 589 5.64 34.22 -50.22
CA VAL A 589 6.22 33.44 -49.12
C VAL A 589 5.57 32.06 -49.09
N SER A 590 6.38 31.01 -49.05
CA SER A 590 5.84 29.65 -48.94
C SER A 590 5.33 29.35 -47.53
N SER A 591 4.32 28.48 -47.44
CA SER A 591 3.88 27.92 -46.15
C SER A 591 5.05 27.24 -45.44
N GLY A 592 5.12 27.33 -44.11
CA GLY A 592 6.22 26.77 -43.33
C GLY A 592 5.92 26.63 -41.85
N THR A 593 6.90 26.15 -41.09
CA THR A 593 6.83 26.08 -39.63
C THR A 593 8.16 26.47 -39.01
N TYR A 594 8.09 27.32 -37.99
CA TYR A 594 9.23 27.69 -37.15
C TYR A 594 8.86 27.52 -35.67
N TRP A 595 9.87 27.36 -34.82
CA TRP A 595 9.72 27.12 -33.39
C TRP A 595 10.24 28.32 -32.61
N PHE A 596 9.54 28.71 -31.54
CA PHE A 596 10.04 29.67 -30.56
C PHE A 596 9.91 29.08 -29.15
N GLY A 597 11.03 28.66 -28.56
CA GLY A 597 11.00 27.76 -27.41
C GLY A 597 10.45 26.39 -27.78
N GLY A 598 9.61 25.81 -26.92
CA GLY A 598 8.87 24.58 -27.20
C GLY A 598 7.55 24.78 -27.94
N THR A 599 7.30 25.93 -28.56
CA THR A 599 6.05 26.23 -29.29
C THR A 599 6.30 26.29 -30.79
N GLY A 600 5.63 25.43 -31.55
CA GLY A 600 5.62 25.47 -33.02
C GLY A 600 4.63 26.51 -33.55
N ILE A 601 5.05 27.28 -34.55
CA ILE A 601 4.28 28.35 -35.20
C ILE A 601 4.22 28.03 -36.69
N SER A 602 3.01 27.77 -37.19
CA SER A 602 2.76 27.48 -38.60
C SER A 602 2.44 28.76 -39.37
N MET A 603 3.07 28.91 -40.52
CA MET A 603 2.86 29.99 -41.48
C MET A 603 2.13 29.45 -42.70
N ALA A 604 1.05 30.10 -43.11
CA ALA A 604 0.33 29.79 -44.34
C ALA A 604 1.09 30.27 -45.59
N GLY A 605 1.89 31.33 -45.45
CA GLY A 605 2.50 31.96 -46.62
C GLY A 605 1.50 32.82 -47.39
N GLY A 606 1.87 33.25 -48.59
CA GLY A 606 0.98 34.00 -49.48
C GLY A 606 1.60 34.30 -50.82
N SER A 607 0.74 34.59 -51.80
CA SER A 607 1.16 34.96 -53.16
C SER A 607 0.19 35.96 -53.80
N PRO A 608 0.52 37.27 -53.81
CA PRO A 608 1.57 37.92 -53.02
C PRO A 608 1.18 38.04 -51.54
N ILE A 609 2.17 38.17 -50.65
CA ILE A 609 1.92 38.52 -49.24
C ILE A 609 1.60 40.01 -49.10
N SER A 610 0.79 40.36 -48.09
CA SER A 610 0.70 41.72 -47.57
C SER A 610 1.62 41.87 -46.37
N PHE A 611 2.40 42.94 -46.35
CA PHE A 611 3.35 43.24 -45.28
C PHE A 611 3.22 44.69 -44.81
N ARG A 612 3.65 44.92 -43.57
CA ARG A 612 3.83 46.26 -43.01
C ARG A 612 5.24 46.73 -43.33
N ASP A 613 5.37 47.79 -44.11
CA ASP A 613 6.64 48.42 -44.46
C ASP A 613 6.98 49.48 -43.40
N TYR A 614 8.02 49.21 -42.61
CA TYR A 614 8.46 50.00 -41.47
C TYR A 614 9.57 50.98 -41.87
N THR A 615 9.36 52.26 -41.56
CA THR A 615 10.29 53.38 -41.77
C THR A 615 10.20 54.38 -40.61
N HIS A 616 11.21 55.24 -40.45
CA HIS A 616 11.10 56.38 -39.55
C HIS A 616 10.29 57.53 -40.17
N THR A 617 9.54 58.23 -39.31
CA THR A 617 9.01 59.58 -39.57
C THR A 617 9.34 60.46 -38.37
N SER A 618 10.10 61.53 -38.58
CA SER A 618 10.64 62.39 -37.50
C SER A 618 11.35 61.61 -36.38
N GLY A 619 12.09 60.55 -36.74
CA GLY A 619 12.87 59.73 -35.81
C GLY A 619 12.07 58.68 -35.03
N ALA A 620 10.75 58.57 -35.25
CA ALA A 620 9.92 57.52 -34.68
C ALA A 620 9.56 56.46 -35.73
N TRP A 621 9.54 55.19 -35.35
CA TRP A 621 9.10 54.10 -36.23
C TRP A 621 7.61 54.22 -36.57
N THR A 622 7.31 54.12 -37.86
CA THR A 622 5.96 54.12 -38.44
C THR A 622 5.85 52.97 -39.44
N TYR A 623 4.64 52.61 -39.86
CA TYR A 623 4.46 51.60 -40.92
C TYR A 623 3.28 51.91 -41.85
N THR A 624 3.37 51.41 -43.08
CA THR A 624 2.26 51.36 -44.04
C THR A 624 2.03 49.92 -44.48
N THR A 625 0.77 49.49 -44.63
CA THR A 625 0.47 48.16 -45.17
C THR A 625 0.44 48.20 -46.69
N THR A 626 1.23 47.36 -47.33
CA THR A 626 1.39 47.29 -48.80
C THR A 626 1.62 45.84 -49.24
N THR A 627 1.64 45.61 -50.55
CA THR A 627 2.05 44.35 -51.19
C THR A 627 3.27 44.56 -52.10
N VAL A 628 3.69 45.81 -52.31
CA VAL A 628 4.76 46.21 -53.23
C VAL A 628 5.95 46.70 -52.40
N VAL A 629 7.13 46.13 -52.66
CA VAL A 629 8.39 46.55 -52.04
C VAL A 629 8.84 47.86 -52.69
N ASP A 630 9.09 48.88 -51.87
CA ASP A 630 9.56 50.16 -52.36
C ASP A 630 11.01 50.06 -52.86
N ASN A 631 11.28 50.76 -53.95
CA ASN A 631 12.62 50.92 -54.49
C ASN A 631 12.95 52.40 -54.79
N THR A 632 12.18 53.31 -54.22
CA THR A 632 12.30 54.75 -54.49
C THR A 632 12.89 55.51 -53.31
N SER A 633 12.90 54.91 -52.12
CA SER A 633 13.38 55.51 -50.89
C SER A 633 14.05 54.51 -49.96
N TYR A 634 15.01 55.00 -49.18
CA TYR A 634 15.61 54.33 -48.05
C TYR A 634 15.28 55.10 -46.77
N ASP A 635 15.41 54.47 -45.62
CA ASP A 635 15.19 55.11 -44.33
C ASP A 635 16.52 55.68 -43.81
N ASN A 636 16.62 56.98 -43.56
CA ASN A 636 17.86 57.55 -43.04
C ASN A 636 17.95 57.55 -41.49
N GLY A 637 17.05 56.85 -40.81
CA GLY A 637 16.92 56.82 -39.36
C GLY A 637 16.10 57.98 -38.79
N THR A 638 15.67 58.93 -39.63
CA THR A 638 14.74 60.01 -39.25
C THR A 638 13.50 60.03 -40.13
N ASN A 639 13.65 59.89 -41.44
CA ASN A 639 12.57 59.89 -42.43
C ASN A 639 12.87 58.90 -43.57
N ALA A 640 11.85 58.51 -44.33
CA ALA A 640 12.04 57.92 -45.65
C ALA A 640 12.53 59.00 -46.65
N VAL A 641 13.69 58.80 -47.26
CA VAL A 641 14.35 59.74 -48.19
C VAL A 641 14.54 59.08 -49.54
N ALA A 642 14.43 59.85 -50.62
CA ALA A 642 14.60 59.37 -51.98
C ALA A 642 15.96 58.68 -52.20
N LEU A 643 15.94 57.55 -52.90
CA LEU A 643 17.13 56.85 -53.38
C LEU A 643 17.76 57.61 -54.55
N SER A 644 19.09 57.66 -54.56
CA SER A 644 19.85 58.16 -55.70
C SER A 644 19.59 57.27 -56.93
N ALA A 645 19.62 57.87 -58.12
CA ALA A 645 19.34 57.15 -59.36
C ALA A 645 20.28 55.94 -59.54
N GLY A 646 19.72 54.75 -59.75
CA GLY A 646 20.48 53.50 -59.92
C GLY A 646 21.10 52.91 -58.65
N TYR A 647 20.93 53.53 -57.48
CA TYR A 647 21.45 53.00 -56.20
C TYR A 647 20.58 51.86 -55.67
N TYR A 648 21.19 51.05 -54.80
CA TYR A 648 20.61 49.86 -54.19
C TYR A 648 20.24 50.12 -52.73
N VAL A 649 19.24 49.39 -52.23
CA VAL A 649 18.84 49.36 -50.82
C VAL A 649 18.57 47.91 -50.41
N LYS A 650 18.98 47.53 -49.19
CA LYS A 650 18.76 46.20 -48.62
C LYS A 650 17.71 46.28 -47.52
N HIS A 651 16.60 45.57 -47.67
CA HIS A 651 15.51 45.46 -46.70
C HIS A 651 15.59 44.15 -45.93
N ALA A 652 14.91 44.08 -44.78
CA ALA A 652 14.75 42.84 -44.01
C ALA A 652 13.28 42.48 -43.86
N LEU A 653 12.91 41.26 -44.22
CA LEU A 653 11.55 40.76 -44.06
C LEU A 653 11.46 39.81 -42.87
N PHE A 654 10.54 40.10 -41.97
CA PHE A 654 10.22 39.31 -40.79
C PHE A 654 8.80 38.74 -40.89
N THR A 655 8.56 37.67 -40.14
CA THR A 655 7.24 37.06 -39.95
C THR A 655 6.94 36.86 -38.47
N VAL A 656 5.65 36.88 -38.12
CA VAL A 656 5.16 36.54 -36.78
C VAL A 656 3.74 35.99 -36.82
N GLY A 657 3.41 35.12 -35.86
CA GLY A 657 2.05 34.64 -35.63
C GLY A 657 1.63 33.54 -36.61
N SER A 658 0.39 33.08 -36.45
CA SER A 658 -0.21 32.03 -37.28
C SER A 658 -1.68 32.33 -37.56
N GLY A 659 -2.22 31.75 -38.64
CA GLY A 659 -3.61 31.93 -39.05
C GLY A 659 -3.97 33.40 -39.26
N VAL A 660 -5.08 33.88 -38.67
CA VAL A 660 -5.50 35.29 -38.79
C VAL A 660 -4.49 36.29 -38.21
N ASN A 661 -3.64 35.83 -37.28
CA ASN A 661 -2.61 36.61 -36.62
C ASN A 661 -1.26 36.56 -37.34
N GLU A 662 -1.14 35.80 -38.44
CA GLU A 662 0.07 35.81 -39.29
C GLU A 662 0.25 37.20 -39.90
N LYS A 663 1.45 37.77 -39.72
CA LYS A 663 1.82 39.09 -40.23
C LYS A 663 3.25 39.07 -40.75
N TYR A 664 3.45 39.78 -41.85
CA TYR A 664 4.75 40.05 -42.43
C TYR A 664 5.14 41.50 -42.18
N MET A 665 6.39 41.74 -41.82
CA MET A 665 6.92 43.08 -41.56
C MET A 665 8.21 43.26 -42.34
N LEU A 666 8.23 44.23 -43.25
CA LEU A 666 9.42 44.63 -43.98
C LEU A 666 10.03 45.84 -43.30
N VAL A 667 11.27 45.74 -42.85
CA VAL A 667 12.06 46.86 -42.32
C VAL A 667 12.83 47.47 -43.48
N ARG A 668 12.60 48.76 -43.73
CA ARG A 668 13.25 49.47 -44.81
C ARG A 668 14.76 49.56 -44.57
N GLY A 669 15.51 49.57 -45.67
CA GLY A 669 16.96 49.63 -45.60
C GLY A 669 17.39 50.99 -45.08
N GLN A 670 18.33 50.98 -44.15
CA GLN A 670 18.72 52.18 -43.40
C GLN A 670 19.84 52.99 -44.08
N THR A 671 20.30 52.51 -45.24
CA THR A 671 21.41 53.05 -46.03
C THR A 671 21.20 52.73 -47.51
N GLN A 672 21.71 53.58 -48.40
CA GLN A 672 21.75 53.34 -49.85
C GLN A 672 23.18 53.00 -50.32
N TYR A 673 23.31 52.21 -51.38
CA TYR A 673 24.57 51.68 -51.88
C TYR A 673 24.74 51.95 -53.38
N ALA A 674 25.95 52.36 -53.79
CA ALA A 674 26.24 52.71 -55.19
C ALA A 674 26.37 51.48 -56.11
N SER A 675 26.56 50.28 -55.55
CA SER A 675 26.70 49.03 -56.30
C SER A 675 25.98 47.88 -55.60
N LEU A 676 25.61 46.86 -56.39
CA LEU A 676 25.00 45.63 -55.89
C LEU A 676 25.91 44.95 -54.86
N VAL A 677 27.20 44.78 -55.17
CA VAL A 677 28.18 44.16 -54.26
C VAL A 677 28.23 44.82 -52.88
N LEU A 678 28.13 46.15 -52.81
CA LEU A 678 28.09 46.86 -51.52
C LEU A 678 26.77 46.62 -50.79
N ALA A 679 25.65 46.52 -51.51
CA ALA A 679 24.37 46.14 -50.93
C ALA A 679 24.37 44.69 -50.45
N GLU A 680 24.99 43.74 -51.17
CA GLU A 680 25.13 42.33 -50.80
C GLU A 680 25.98 42.14 -49.53
N ALA A 681 27.08 42.88 -49.40
CA ALA A 681 27.95 42.85 -48.21
C ALA A 681 27.37 43.59 -46.99
N ALA A 682 26.31 44.39 -47.17
CA ALA A 682 25.72 45.18 -46.10
C ALA A 682 25.07 44.31 -45.00
N PRO A 683 25.13 44.74 -43.72
CA PRO A 683 24.41 44.09 -42.64
C PRO A 683 22.89 44.20 -42.84
N ALA A 684 22.13 43.34 -42.16
CA ALA A 684 20.69 43.45 -42.10
C ALA A 684 20.26 44.78 -41.41
N PRO A 685 19.24 45.49 -41.91
CA PRO A 685 18.67 46.65 -41.23
C PRO A 685 18.27 46.34 -39.78
N LEU A 686 18.50 47.30 -38.87
CA LEU A 686 18.13 47.15 -37.46
C LEU A 686 16.61 47.26 -37.31
N PRO A 687 15.92 46.23 -36.78
CA PRO A 687 14.48 46.28 -36.58
C PRO A 687 14.09 47.26 -35.47
N PRO A 688 12.82 47.70 -35.44
CA PRO A 688 12.29 48.48 -34.32
C PRO A 688 12.52 47.79 -32.97
N PRO A 689 12.82 48.52 -31.88
CA PRO A 689 12.95 47.94 -30.53
C PRO A 689 11.69 47.22 -30.02
N SER A 690 10.53 47.51 -30.61
CA SER A 690 9.26 46.83 -30.33
C SER A 690 9.15 45.44 -30.96
N PHE A 691 10.11 45.03 -31.80
CA PHE A 691 10.10 43.69 -32.37
C PHE A 691 10.42 42.67 -31.28
N GLY A 692 9.45 41.82 -30.97
CA GLY A 692 9.57 40.83 -29.90
C GLY A 692 10.32 39.57 -30.33
N ASN A 693 10.74 38.79 -29.34
CA ASN A 693 11.61 37.62 -29.52
C ASN A 693 11.04 36.51 -30.41
N SER A 694 9.72 36.47 -30.66
CA SER A 694 9.09 35.46 -31.52
C SER A 694 9.02 35.85 -33.00
N MET A 695 9.50 37.04 -33.36
CA MET A 695 9.53 37.53 -34.75
C MET A 695 10.76 36.94 -35.45
N ALA A 696 10.54 36.27 -36.56
CA ALA A 696 11.60 35.54 -37.25
C ALA A 696 11.99 36.26 -38.55
N LEU A 697 13.28 36.54 -38.74
CA LEU A 697 13.82 37.01 -40.01
C LEU A 697 13.68 35.89 -41.04
N ILE A 698 13.12 36.19 -42.22
CA ILE A 698 12.93 35.20 -43.28
C ILE A 698 13.70 35.50 -44.56
N SER A 699 13.98 36.78 -44.85
CA SER A 699 14.81 37.13 -46.00
C SER A 699 15.38 38.54 -45.90
N LEU A 700 16.53 38.76 -46.52
CA LEU A 700 17.00 40.10 -46.88
C LEU A 700 16.76 40.32 -48.38
N ILE A 701 16.29 41.51 -48.73
CA ILE A 701 15.77 41.79 -50.07
C ILE A 701 16.51 43.00 -50.62
N VAL A 702 17.16 42.86 -51.77
CA VAL A 702 17.87 43.97 -52.43
C VAL A 702 16.99 44.55 -53.55
N MET A 703 16.79 45.86 -53.51
CA MET A 703 16.06 46.63 -54.51
C MET A 703 16.98 47.67 -55.15
N GLN A 704 16.74 48.02 -56.42
CA GLN A 704 17.45 49.10 -57.12
C GLN A 704 16.47 50.19 -57.57
N GLN A 705 16.87 51.44 -57.42
CA GLN A 705 16.13 52.59 -57.92
C GLN A 705 15.98 52.52 -59.45
N GLY A 706 14.74 52.69 -59.93
CA GLY A 706 14.41 52.67 -61.37
C GLY A 706 14.09 51.27 -61.93
N THR A 707 14.25 50.20 -61.15
CA THR A 707 14.03 48.81 -61.61
C THR A 707 12.67 48.26 -61.16
N ASN A 708 11.93 47.61 -62.07
CA ASN A 708 10.60 47.02 -61.78
C ASN A 708 10.65 45.55 -61.32
N ALA A 709 11.75 45.13 -60.70
CA ALA A 709 11.95 43.77 -60.19
C ALA A 709 12.75 43.81 -58.89
N VAL A 710 12.60 42.77 -58.07
CA VAL A 710 13.53 42.51 -56.96
C VAL A 710 14.85 42.06 -57.55
N ILE A 711 15.97 42.61 -57.06
CA ILE A 711 17.30 42.27 -57.57
C ILE A 711 17.76 40.93 -56.99
N GLU A 712 17.65 40.76 -55.68
CA GLU A 712 18.15 39.56 -55.00
C GLU A 712 17.41 39.27 -53.69
N PHE A 713 17.31 37.99 -53.36
CA PHE A 713 16.86 37.47 -52.06
C PHE A 713 18.00 36.74 -51.37
N PHE A 714 18.28 37.12 -50.12
CA PHE A 714 19.07 36.31 -49.21
C PHE A 714 18.13 35.51 -48.32
N ASP A 715 18.35 34.20 -48.25
CA ASP A 715 17.74 33.39 -47.21
C ASP A 715 18.44 33.69 -45.89
N SER A 716 17.69 34.22 -44.93
CA SER A 716 18.22 34.59 -43.61
C SER A 716 17.38 34.00 -42.49
N ARG A 717 16.68 32.89 -42.78
CA ARG A 717 15.94 32.12 -41.80
C ARG A 717 16.89 31.58 -40.74
N PRO A 718 16.69 31.89 -39.45
CA PRO A 718 17.46 31.26 -38.39
C PRO A 718 17.26 29.74 -38.42
N SER A 719 18.35 29.00 -38.53
CA SER A 719 18.36 27.55 -38.46
C SER A 719 19.54 27.10 -37.60
N VAL A 720 19.40 25.96 -36.92
CA VAL A 720 20.52 25.38 -36.17
C VAL A 720 21.50 24.76 -37.17
N GLY A 721 22.79 25.07 -37.02
CA GLY A 721 23.88 24.92 -38.00
C GLY A 721 24.24 23.51 -38.50
N PHE A 722 23.30 22.58 -38.58
CA PHE A 722 23.45 21.28 -39.24
C PHE A 722 22.83 21.22 -40.64
N LYS A 723 22.18 22.30 -41.10
CA LYS A 723 21.92 22.50 -42.52
C LYS A 723 23.16 23.13 -43.13
N THR A 724 23.80 22.42 -44.06
CA THR A 724 24.94 22.90 -44.83
C THR A 724 24.67 24.35 -45.25
N PRO A 725 25.47 25.33 -44.81
CA PRO A 725 25.27 26.68 -45.29
C PRO A 725 25.51 26.63 -46.79
N THR A 726 24.47 26.88 -47.58
CA THR A 726 24.65 27.40 -48.92
C THR A 726 25.29 28.77 -48.74
N LEU A 727 26.62 28.77 -48.61
CA LEU A 727 27.45 29.93 -48.85
C LEU A 727 27.10 30.41 -50.26
N SER A 728 26.28 31.46 -50.35
CA SER A 728 26.22 32.27 -51.57
C SER A 728 27.38 33.25 -51.51
N ALA A 729 28.56 32.75 -51.85
CA ALA A 729 29.73 33.51 -52.27
C ALA A 729 30.74 32.49 -52.84
N ALA A 730 30.48 32.01 -54.05
CA ALA A 730 31.47 31.22 -54.77
C ALA A 730 32.66 32.10 -55.12
N ALA A 731 33.79 31.87 -54.46
CA ALA A 731 35.12 32.34 -54.86
C ALA A 731 35.69 31.50 -56.04
N THR A 732 34.82 31.01 -56.92
CA THR A 732 35.17 30.08 -58.02
C THR A 732 34.36 30.39 -59.27
N HIS A 733 35.04 30.41 -60.43
CA HIS A 733 34.60 30.85 -61.76
C HIS A 733 33.42 30.07 -62.41
N ALA A 734 32.50 29.50 -61.62
CA ALA A 734 31.37 28.71 -62.11
C ALA A 734 30.07 29.53 -62.26
N ASN A 735 30.06 30.82 -61.91
CA ASN A 735 28.92 31.70 -62.15
C ASN A 735 28.98 32.23 -63.60
N LEU A 736 28.07 31.76 -64.46
CA LEU A 736 28.04 32.04 -65.91
C LEU A 736 27.19 33.27 -66.30
N LEU A 737 26.74 34.07 -65.34
CA LEU A 737 26.10 35.36 -65.63
C LEU A 737 27.19 36.38 -65.98
N GLY A 738 27.25 36.80 -67.25
CA GLY A 738 28.25 37.75 -67.75
C GLY A 738 29.26 37.18 -68.75
N LEU A 739 29.07 35.96 -69.28
CA LEU A 739 29.99 35.36 -70.28
C LEU A 739 30.18 36.20 -71.56
N SER A 740 29.26 37.13 -71.85
CA SER A 740 29.35 38.08 -72.96
C SER A 740 30.02 39.41 -72.60
N ALA A 741 30.38 39.63 -71.33
CA ALA A 741 31.08 40.83 -70.87
C ALA A 741 32.58 40.68 -71.12
N ASP A 742 33.22 41.71 -71.68
CA ASP A 742 34.65 41.73 -71.97
C ASP A 742 35.48 42.35 -70.82
N ASP A 743 35.13 42.01 -69.58
CA ASP A 743 35.70 42.59 -68.35
C ASP A 743 36.91 41.80 -67.80
N HIS A 744 37.21 40.63 -68.39
CA HIS A 744 38.38 39.81 -68.06
C HIS A 744 39.35 39.75 -69.24
N GLN A 745 40.44 40.51 -69.14
CA GLN A 745 41.45 40.63 -70.20
C GLN A 745 42.35 39.40 -70.36
N GLN A 746 42.26 38.42 -69.45
CA GLN A 746 43.11 37.21 -69.44
C GLN A 746 42.72 36.15 -70.49
N TYR A 747 41.53 36.22 -71.09
CA TYR A 747 41.05 35.26 -72.09
C TYR A 747 40.69 35.94 -73.42
N LEU A 748 40.80 35.20 -74.53
CA LEU A 748 40.40 35.68 -75.85
C LEU A 748 38.91 35.36 -76.09
N LEU A 749 38.16 36.34 -76.62
CA LEU A 749 36.75 36.15 -76.94
C LEU A 749 36.58 35.30 -78.21
N VAL A 750 35.67 34.32 -78.18
CA VAL A 750 35.33 33.48 -79.34
C VAL A 750 34.69 34.29 -80.48
N ASN A 751 34.08 35.45 -80.16
CA ASN A 751 33.45 36.32 -81.16
C ASN A 751 34.44 37.20 -81.95
N GLY A 752 35.73 37.21 -81.60
CA GLY A 752 36.75 37.99 -82.30
C GLY A 752 36.68 39.51 -82.10
N GLY A 753 35.86 40.01 -81.16
CA GLY A 753 35.64 41.45 -80.95
C GLY A 753 36.85 42.21 -80.36
N ARG A 754 37.82 41.50 -79.77
CA ARG A 754 39.05 42.07 -79.19
C ARG A 754 40.30 41.49 -79.87
N ALA A 755 41.10 42.36 -80.48
CA ALA A 755 42.39 42.01 -81.05
C ALA A 755 43.48 41.92 -79.96
N MET A 756 44.38 40.94 -80.06
CA MET A 756 45.60 40.91 -79.24
C MET A 756 46.55 42.02 -79.71
N SER A 757 47.04 42.85 -78.80
CA SER A 757 47.98 43.95 -79.13
C SER A 757 49.44 43.49 -79.28
N GLY A 758 49.74 42.22 -78.99
CA GLY A 758 51.09 41.62 -79.08
C GLY A 758 51.10 40.29 -79.85
N THR A 759 52.29 39.71 -80.02
CA THR A 759 52.45 38.41 -80.68
C THR A 759 51.85 37.27 -79.85
N LEU A 760 51.11 36.38 -80.51
CA LEU A 760 50.63 35.14 -79.89
C LEU A 760 51.77 34.13 -79.85
N ASN A 761 52.29 33.83 -78.66
CA ASN A 761 53.28 32.77 -78.44
C ASN A 761 52.62 31.59 -77.71
N LEU A 762 52.47 30.46 -78.42
CA LEU A 762 51.91 29.20 -77.86
C LEU A 762 53.01 28.23 -77.41
N GLY A 763 54.28 28.67 -77.36
CA GLY A 763 55.43 27.80 -77.18
C GLY A 763 55.58 26.81 -78.34
N ASN A 764 55.84 25.54 -78.02
CA ASN A 764 55.95 24.46 -79.03
C ASN A 764 54.60 23.82 -79.38
N ASN A 765 53.46 24.39 -78.95
CA ASN A 765 52.15 23.82 -79.21
C ASN A 765 51.69 24.13 -80.65
N PRO A 766 51.32 23.12 -81.46
CA PRO A 766 50.81 23.35 -82.81
C PRO A 766 49.39 23.95 -82.78
N ILE A 767 49.09 24.85 -83.71
CA ILE A 767 47.72 25.30 -83.99
C ILE A 767 47.10 24.33 -85.00
N ALA A 768 46.22 23.44 -84.53
CA ALA A 768 45.48 22.55 -85.42
C ALA A 768 44.36 23.31 -86.16
N ASN A 769 44.17 23.01 -87.44
CA ASN A 769 43.10 23.58 -88.28
C ASN A 769 43.11 25.12 -88.40
N ALA A 770 44.29 25.75 -88.43
CA ALA A 770 44.41 27.16 -88.78
C ALA A 770 43.99 27.38 -90.25
N GLY A 771 42.79 27.92 -90.46
CA GLY A 771 42.25 28.15 -91.81
C GLY A 771 43.02 29.23 -92.57
N LEU A 772 42.98 30.47 -92.06
CA LEU A 772 43.65 31.63 -92.65
C LEU A 772 44.54 32.31 -91.59
N ILE A 773 45.78 32.64 -91.95
CA ILE A 773 46.61 33.59 -91.18
C ILE A 773 46.84 34.79 -92.09
N ASN A 774 46.48 35.99 -91.65
CA ASN A 774 46.49 37.22 -92.45
C ASN A 774 45.73 37.10 -93.80
N GLY A 775 44.60 36.38 -93.79
CA GLY A 775 43.79 36.16 -94.99
C GLY A 775 44.38 35.17 -96.00
N VAL A 776 45.47 34.46 -95.65
CA VAL A 776 46.13 33.47 -96.50
C VAL A 776 45.90 32.06 -95.98
N THR A 777 45.42 31.16 -96.85
CA THR A 777 45.33 29.73 -96.53
C THR A 777 46.73 29.17 -96.39
N ILE A 778 47.10 28.73 -95.18
CA ILE A 778 48.44 28.18 -94.89
C ILE A 778 48.72 26.96 -95.79
N THR A 779 47.71 26.14 -96.07
CA THR A 779 47.80 24.95 -96.94
C THR A 779 48.07 25.29 -98.41
N ALA A 780 47.84 26.53 -98.84
CA ALA A 780 48.09 27.01 -100.21
C ALA A 780 49.24 28.03 -100.28
N HIS A 781 50.02 28.21 -99.20
CA HIS A 781 51.11 29.19 -99.18
C HIS A 781 52.17 28.93 -100.25
N ALA A 782 52.46 27.66 -100.55
CA ALA A 782 53.45 27.27 -101.56
C ALA A 782 53.13 27.84 -102.97
N SER A 783 51.84 28.01 -103.33
CA SER A 783 51.48 28.54 -104.65
C SER A 783 51.73 30.05 -104.77
N ARG A 784 51.94 30.77 -103.66
CA ARG A 784 52.28 32.19 -103.67
C ARG A 784 53.74 32.44 -104.10
N HIS A 785 54.61 31.44 -103.97
CA HIS A 785 56.02 31.48 -104.37
C HIS A 785 56.29 31.00 -105.80
N LEU A 786 55.25 30.54 -106.50
CA LEU A 786 55.38 30.20 -107.92
C LEU A 786 55.68 31.47 -108.73
N PRO A 787 56.35 31.35 -109.90
CA PRO A 787 56.52 32.47 -110.82
C PRO A 787 55.15 33.10 -111.15
N ASN A 788 55.03 34.43 -111.00
CA ASN A 788 53.79 35.22 -111.07
C ASN A 788 52.79 35.05 -109.91
N GLY A 789 53.16 34.35 -108.84
CA GLY A 789 52.44 34.38 -107.58
C GLY A 789 52.50 35.75 -106.91
N ALA A 790 51.76 35.93 -105.81
CA ALA A 790 51.71 37.20 -105.09
C ALA A 790 53.00 37.53 -104.31
N ASP A 791 53.88 36.55 -104.08
CA ASP A 791 55.21 36.71 -103.47
C ASP A 791 56.24 35.79 -104.18
N PRO A 792 56.51 36.04 -105.47
CA PRO A 792 57.31 35.16 -106.29
C PRO A 792 58.80 35.27 -105.88
N LEU A 793 59.47 34.13 -105.80
CA LEU A 793 60.91 34.09 -105.51
C LEU A 793 61.68 34.81 -106.62
N THR A 794 62.53 35.77 -106.25
CA THR A 794 63.37 36.51 -107.19
C THR A 794 64.38 35.57 -107.85
N THR A 795 64.13 35.15 -109.09
CA THR A 795 65.09 34.41 -109.90
C THR A 795 66.07 35.38 -110.54
N ALA A 796 67.37 35.19 -110.32
CA ALA A 796 68.41 36.04 -110.90
C ALA A 796 68.33 36.07 -112.45
N ALA A 797 68.57 37.26 -113.02
CA ALA A 797 68.57 37.46 -114.47
C ALA A 797 69.62 36.54 -115.15
N PRO A 798 69.33 35.97 -116.34
CA PRO A 798 70.29 35.14 -117.07
C PRO A 798 71.55 35.95 -117.38
N THR A 799 72.72 35.46 -116.97
CA THR A 799 74.01 36.13 -117.22
C THR A 799 74.35 36.08 -118.72
N THR A 800 74.50 37.25 -119.34
CA THR A 800 74.76 37.44 -120.77
C THR A 800 76.25 37.43 -121.16
N ASN A 801 77.15 37.09 -120.24
CA ASN A 801 78.60 36.99 -120.49
C ASN A 801 79.08 35.57 -120.20
N LEU A 802 79.03 34.70 -121.20
CA LEU A 802 79.57 33.35 -121.15
C LEU A 802 81.02 33.36 -121.63
N SER A 803 81.95 32.87 -120.80
CA SER A 803 83.27 32.46 -121.27
C SER A 803 83.27 30.96 -121.59
N PRO A 804 84.22 30.45 -122.41
CA PRO A 804 84.34 29.03 -122.72
C PRO A 804 84.58 28.10 -121.50
N SER A 805 84.73 28.64 -120.29
CA SER A 805 84.88 27.88 -119.05
C SER A 805 83.64 27.94 -118.13
N SER A 806 82.51 28.45 -118.62
CA SER A 806 81.28 28.56 -117.81
C SER A 806 80.46 27.28 -117.93
N VAL A 807 80.43 26.47 -116.86
CA VAL A 807 79.46 25.39 -116.66
C VAL A 807 78.51 25.80 -115.53
N ASN A 808 77.21 25.62 -115.80
CA ASN A 808 76.10 25.93 -114.88
C ASN A 808 76.15 25.13 -113.57
#